data_AF-A0A3R0N0M6-F1
#
_entry.id   AF-A0A3R0N0M6-F1
#
_cell.length_a   1.000
_cell.length_b   1.000
_cell.length_c   1.000
_cell.angle_alpha   90.00
_cell.angle_beta   90.00
_cell.angle_gamma   90.00
#
_symmetry.space_group_name_H-M   'P 1'
#
loop_
_entity.id
_entity.type
_entity.pdbx_description
1 polymer ?
#
loop_
_entity_poly.entity_id
_entity_poly.type
_entity_poly.pdbx_seq_one_letter_code
_entity_poly.pdbx_strand_id
1 'polypeptide(L)'
;MSLWKKISLGVVIVILLLLGSVAFLVGTTSGLHLVFKAADRWVPGLDIGKVTGGWRDLTLSDVRYEQPGVAVKAGNLHLAVGLECLWNSSVCINDLALKDIQVNIDSKKMPPSEQVEEEEDSGPLDLSTPYPITLTRVALDNVNIKIDDTTVSVMDFTSGLNWQEKTLTLKPTSLKGLLIALPKVADVAQEEVVEPKIENPQPDEKPLGETLKDLFSRPVLPEMTDVHLPLNLNIEEFKGEQLRVTGDTDITVSTMLLKVSSIDGNTKLDALDIDSSQGIVNASGTAQLSDNWPVDITLNSTLNVEPLKGEKVKLKVGGALREQLEIGVNLSGPVDMDLRAQTRLAEAGLPLNVEVNSKQLYWPFTGEKQYQADDLKLKLTGKMTDYTLSMRTAVKGQEIPPATITLDAKGNEQQVNLDKLTVAALEGKTELKALLDWQQAISWRGELTLNGINTAKEFPEWPSKLNGLIKTRGSLYGGTWQMEVPELKLTGNVKQNKVNVDGTLKGNSYMQWMIPGLHLELGPNSAEVKGELGVKDLNLDATINAPGLDNALPGLGGTAKGLVKVRGTVEAPQLLADITARGLRWQELSVAQVRVEGDIKSTDQIAGILDVRVEQISQPDVSINLVTLNAKGSEKQHELQLRIQGEPVSGQLNLAGSFDRKEERWKGTLSNTRFQTPVGPWSLTRDIALDYRNKEQKISIGPHCWLNPNAELCVPQTIDAGAEGRAVVNLNRFDLAMLKPFMPETTQASGIFTGKADVAWDTTKEGLPQGSITLSGRNVQVTQTVNDAALPVAFQTLNLTAELRNNRAELGWTIRLTNNGQFDGQVQVTDPQGRRNLGGNVNIRNFNLAMINPIFTRGEKAAGMVSANLRLGGDVQSPQLFGQLQVTGVDIDGNFMPFDMQPSQLAVNFNGMRSTLAGTVRTQQGEIYLNGDADWSQIENWRARVTAKGSKVRITVPPMVRMDVSPDVVFEATPNLFTLDGRVDVPWARIVVHDLPESAVGVSSDVVMLNDNLQPEEPKTASIPINSNLIVHVGNNVRIDAFGLKARLTGDLNVVQDKQGLGLNGQINIPEGRFHAYGQDLIVRKGELLFSGPPDQPYLNIEAIRNPDATEDDVIAGVRVTGLADEPKAEIFSDPAMSQQAALSYLLRGQGLESDQSDSAAMTSMLIGLGVAQSGQIVGKIGETFGVSNLALDTQGVGDSSQVVVSGYVLPGLQVKYGVGIFDSIATLTLRYRLMPKLYLEAVSGVDQALDLLYQFEF
;
A
#
# COMPACT_ATOMS: atom_id res chain seq x y z
N MET A 1 79.59 3.80 87.33
CA MET A 1 78.46 3.97 86.37
C MET A 1 77.46 2.85 86.62
N SER A 2 76.23 3.18 87.04
CA SER A 2 75.20 2.17 87.26
C SER A 2 74.56 1.75 85.93
N LEU A 3 74.18 0.48 85.83
CA LEU A 3 73.57 -0.15 84.65
C LEU A 3 72.39 0.69 84.09
N TRP A 4 71.63 1.35 84.96
CA TRP A 4 70.45 2.16 84.65
C TRP A 4 70.75 3.47 83.88
N LYS A 5 71.91 4.11 84.09
CA LYS A 5 72.32 5.29 83.29
C LYS A 5 72.83 4.92 81.89
N LYS A 6 73.35 3.70 81.70
CA LYS A 6 73.75 3.19 80.38
C LYS A 6 72.54 2.72 79.56
N ILE A 7 71.54 2.14 80.21
CA ILE A 7 70.27 1.74 79.58
C ILE A 7 69.43 2.98 79.23
N SER A 8 69.25 3.96 80.13
CA SER A 8 68.47 5.17 79.80
C SER A 8 69.15 6.06 78.75
N LEU A 9 70.48 6.22 78.78
CA LEU A 9 71.20 6.93 77.72
C LEU A 9 71.16 6.14 76.39
N GLY A 10 71.26 4.82 76.44
CA GLY A 10 71.07 3.94 75.28
C GLY A 10 69.66 4.07 74.70
N VAL A 11 68.63 4.10 75.54
CA VAL A 11 67.23 4.28 75.13
C VAL A 11 66.97 5.70 74.61
N VAL A 12 67.53 6.75 75.21
CA VAL A 12 67.37 8.13 74.71
C VAL A 12 68.15 8.36 73.42
N ILE A 13 69.35 7.80 73.28
CA ILE A 13 70.10 7.83 72.01
C ILE A 13 69.38 7.02 70.95
N VAL A 14 68.81 5.87 71.29
CA VAL A 14 67.96 5.09 70.39
C VAL A 14 66.70 5.88 70.03
N ILE A 15 66.00 6.52 70.98
CA ILE A 15 64.80 7.33 70.71
C ILE A 15 65.15 8.57 69.88
N LEU A 16 66.27 9.26 70.14
CA LEU A 16 66.71 10.40 69.32
C LEU A 16 67.23 9.97 67.95
N LEU A 17 67.86 8.80 67.84
CA LEU A 17 68.19 8.19 66.55
C LEU A 17 66.93 7.75 65.82
N LEU A 18 65.91 7.26 66.52
CA LEU A 18 64.65 6.80 65.95
C LEU A 18 63.78 7.99 65.53
N LEU A 19 63.66 9.03 66.35
CA LEU A 19 63.02 10.29 66.01
C LEU A 19 63.79 11.04 64.92
N GLY A 20 65.14 11.04 64.97
CA GLY A 20 65.98 11.64 63.95
C GLY A 20 65.94 10.90 62.62
N SER A 21 65.87 9.57 62.64
CA SER A 21 65.69 8.75 61.44
C SER A 21 64.27 8.85 60.90
N VAL A 22 63.23 8.89 61.73
CA VAL A 22 61.85 9.18 61.30
C VAL A 22 61.74 10.59 60.73
N ALA A 23 62.31 11.60 61.38
CA ALA A 23 62.35 12.97 60.87
C ALA A 23 63.16 13.10 59.58
N PHE A 24 64.22 12.30 59.39
CA PHE A 24 64.95 12.24 58.13
C PHE A 24 64.13 11.54 57.04
N LEU A 25 63.59 10.35 57.31
CA LEU A 25 62.82 9.53 56.38
C LEU A 25 61.51 10.19 55.93
N VAL A 26 60.84 10.91 56.82
CA VAL A 26 59.56 11.58 56.52
C VAL A 26 59.78 13.06 56.20
N GLY A 27 60.75 13.74 56.82
CA GLY A 27 60.92 15.20 56.70
C GLY A 27 61.87 15.68 55.60
N THR A 28 62.69 14.79 55.01
CA THR A 28 63.60 15.16 53.89
C THR A 28 63.20 14.49 52.59
N THR A 29 63.43 15.14 51.45
CA THR A 29 63.20 14.57 50.11
C THR A 29 63.99 13.29 49.91
N SER A 30 65.29 13.29 50.26
CA SER A 30 66.15 12.11 50.14
C SER A 30 65.69 10.95 51.02
N GLY A 31 65.22 11.23 52.24
CA GLY A 31 64.65 10.21 53.13
C GLY A 31 63.34 9.62 52.60
N LEU A 32 62.46 10.46 52.07
CA LEU A 32 61.18 10.03 51.50
C LEU A 32 61.36 9.14 50.26
N HIS A 33 62.31 9.49 49.37
CA HIS A 33 62.68 8.65 48.24
C HIS A 33 63.23 7.29 48.70
N LEU A 34 63.94 7.24 49.83
CA LEU A 34 64.43 5.98 50.41
C LEU A 34 63.28 5.12 50.95
N VAL A 35 62.26 5.74 51.55
CA VAL A 35 61.03 5.06 52.00
C VAL A 35 60.28 4.44 50.82
N PHE A 36 60.00 5.19 49.74
CA PHE A 36 59.30 4.64 48.59
C PHE A 36 60.10 3.57 47.85
N LYS A 37 61.43 3.71 47.78
CA LYS A 37 62.32 2.66 47.25
C LYS A 37 62.37 1.41 48.14
N ALA A 38 62.15 1.55 49.45
CA ALA A 38 62.01 0.41 50.36
C ALA A 38 60.62 -0.25 50.22
N ALA A 39 59.56 0.54 50.04
CA ALA A 39 58.20 0.05 49.82
C ALA A 39 58.10 -0.83 48.57
N ASP A 40 58.72 -0.39 47.46
CA ASP A 40 58.92 -1.16 46.22
C ASP A 40 59.50 -2.57 46.45
N ARG A 41 60.32 -2.72 47.50
CA ARG A 41 60.97 -4.00 47.83
C ARG A 41 60.22 -4.83 48.88
N TRP A 42 59.41 -4.20 49.73
CA TRP A 42 58.80 -4.83 50.90
C TRP A 42 57.31 -5.14 50.69
N VAL A 43 56.67 -4.51 49.70
CA VAL A 43 55.29 -4.79 49.32
C VAL A 43 55.30 -5.70 48.08
N PRO A 44 54.97 -7.00 48.22
CA PRO A 44 54.94 -7.91 47.08
C PRO A 44 53.99 -7.40 45.99
N GLY A 45 54.48 -7.35 44.75
CA GLY A 45 53.69 -6.94 43.59
C GLY A 45 53.68 -5.43 43.30
N LEU A 46 54.20 -4.58 44.18
CA LEU A 46 54.30 -3.13 43.98
C LEU A 46 55.59 -2.77 43.21
N ASP A 47 55.47 -1.99 42.15
CA ASP A 47 56.56 -1.43 41.34
C ASP A 47 56.35 0.09 41.17
N ILE A 48 57.32 0.92 41.57
CA ILE A 48 57.24 2.39 41.44
C ILE A 48 58.35 2.90 40.52
N GLY A 49 58.00 3.31 39.30
CA GLY A 49 58.98 3.73 38.28
C GLY A 49 59.79 4.98 38.65
N LYS A 50 59.14 6.07 39.07
CA LYS A 50 59.81 7.32 39.43
C LYS A 50 59.15 8.03 40.61
N VAL A 51 59.96 8.52 41.55
CA VAL A 51 59.55 9.38 42.66
C VAL A 51 60.22 10.74 42.48
N THR A 52 59.45 11.83 42.58
CA THR A 52 59.96 13.21 42.53
C THR A 52 59.27 14.09 43.56
N GLY A 53 60.01 15.05 44.13
CA GLY A 53 59.48 16.02 45.09
C GLY A 53 59.52 15.55 46.55
N GLY A 54 58.93 16.33 47.44
CA GLY A 54 58.75 16.01 48.87
C GLY A 54 57.26 16.06 49.23
N TRP A 55 56.87 15.84 50.48
CA TRP A 55 55.45 15.82 50.89
C TRP A 55 54.60 17.02 50.48
N ARG A 56 55.21 18.18 50.23
CA ARG A 56 54.50 19.39 49.75
C ARG A 56 54.17 19.35 48.25
N ASP A 57 54.77 18.45 47.49
CA ASP A 57 54.74 18.37 46.02
C ASP A 57 55.23 16.97 45.56
N LEU A 58 54.67 15.90 46.13
CA LEU A 58 55.12 14.52 45.86
C LEU A 58 54.47 14.03 44.58
N THR A 59 55.27 13.54 43.63
CA THR A 59 54.77 12.91 42.40
C THR A 59 55.41 11.53 42.23
N LEU A 60 54.56 10.51 42.12
CA LEU A 60 54.91 9.14 41.75
C LEU A 60 54.47 8.90 40.31
N SER A 61 55.35 8.39 39.46
CA SER A 61 55.03 8.04 38.07
C SER A 61 55.27 6.55 37.82
N ASP A 62 54.42 5.97 36.98
CA ASP A 62 54.43 4.55 36.62
C ASP A 62 54.34 3.62 37.86
N VAL A 63 53.33 3.84 38.70
CA VAL A 63 53.05 2.96 39.85
C VAL A 63 52.26 1.74 39.35
N ARG A 64 52.71 0.53 39.67
CA ARG A 64 52.06 -0.73 39.32
C ARG A 64 51.92 -1.60 40.56
N TYR A 65 50.83 -2.32 40.67
CA TYR A 65 50.58 -3.26 41.74
C TYR A 65 49.88 -4.51 41.19
N GLU A 66 50.51 -5.68 41.32
CA GLU A 66 49.97 -6.96 40.82
C GLU A 66 49.94 -8.05 41.90
N GLN A 67 48.77 -8.65 42.11
CA GLN A 67 48.56 -9.84 42.94
C GLN A 67 47.50 -10.74 42.28
N PRO A 68 47.32 -12.02 42.69
CA PRO A 68 46.30 -12.89 42.11
C PRO A 68 44.90 -12.24 42.14
N GLY A 69 44.33 -12.02 40.96
CA GLY A 69 43.00 -11.40 40.80
C GLY A 69 42.95 -9.88 40.90
N VAL A 70 44.05 -9.16 41.13
CA VAL A 70 44.07 -7.68 41.14
C VAL A 70 45.33 -7.15 40.44
N ALA A 71 45.13 -6.33 39.41
CA ALA A 71 46.20 -5.57 38.76
C ALA A 71 45.82 -4.08 38.72
N VAL A 72 46.66 -3.22 39.28
CA VAL A 72 46.49 -1.76 39.29
C VAL A 72 47.70 -1.10 38.62
N LYS A 73 47.44 -0.15 37.73
CA LYS A 73 48.45 0.68 37.10
C LYS A 73 48.02 2.14 37.20
N ALA A 74 48.91 3.01 37.64
CA ALA A 74 48.71 4.45 37.70
C ALA A 74 49.85 5.16 36.98
N GLY A 75 49.52 5.96 35.95
CA GLY A 75 50.52 6.72 35.20
C GLY A 75 51.17 7.82 36.05
N ASN A 76 50.35 8.59 36.77
CA ASN A 76 50.83 9.63 37.67
C ASN A 76 49.96 9.72 38.93
N LEU A 77 50.59 9.78 40.10
CA LEU A 77 49.99 10.08 41.38
C LEU A 77 50.70 11.28 41.98
N HIS A 78 49.96 12.37 42.16
CA HIS A 78 50.41 13.61 42.75
C HIS A 78 49.76 13.83 44.13
N LEU A 79 50.55 14.20 45.12
CA LEU A 79 50.12 14.45 46.49
C LEU A 79 50.85 15.66 47.08
N ALA A 80 50.09 16.68 47.47
CA ALA A 80 50.59 17.86 48.16
C ALA A 80 49.95 17.99 49.55
N VAL A 81 50.75 17.76 50.60
CA VAL A 81 50.33 17.83 52.01
C VAL A 81 50.75 19.17 52.62
N GLY A 82 49.79 19.86 53.24
CA GLY A 82 50.01 21.07 54.01
C GLY A 82 50.57 20.76 55.39
N LEU A 83 51.88 20.51 55.50
CA LEU A 83 52.53 20.13 56.77
C LEU A 83 52.39 21.18 57.90
N GLU A 84 52.09 22.44 57.56
CA GLU A 84 51.77 23.50 58.53
C GLU A 84 50.46 23.27 59.28
N CYS A 85 49.50 22.55 58.68
CA CYS A 85 48.25 22.20 59.34
C CYS A 85 48.44 21.25 60.53
N LEU A 86 49.52 20.45 60.53
CA LEU A 86 49.86 19.56 61.63
C LEU A 86 50.17 20.33 62.92
N TRP A 87 50.70 21.56 62.81
CA TRP A 87 50.94 22.45 63.97
C TRP A 87 49.64 22.95 64.58
N ASN A 88 48.56 23.01 63.78
CA ASN A 88 47.22 23.40 64.19
C ASN A 88 46.32 22.18 64.47
N SER A 89 46.90 20.98 64.64
CA SER A 89 46.15 19.73 64.86
C SER A 89 45.09 19.46 63.77
N SER A 90 45.44 19.67 62.50
CA SER A 90 44.57 19.42 61.34
C SER A 90 45.35 18.74 60.22
N VAL A 91 44.64 17.99 59.38
CA VAL A 91 45.22 17.32 58.22
C VAL A 91 44.74 18.04 56.96
N CYS A 92 45.66 18.73 56.28
CA CYS A 92 45.37 19.41 55.03
C CYS A 92 46.07 18.70 53.87
N ILE A 93 45.28 18.27 52.89
CA ILE A 93 45.77 17.81 51.59
C ILE A 93 45.37 18.89 50.58
N ASN A 94 46.37 19.60 50.07
CA ASN A 94 46.17 20.72 49.14
C ASN A 94 45.81 20.21 47.74
N ASP A 95 46.42 19.11 47.30
CA ASP A 95 46.13 18.47 46.02
C ASP A 95 46.37 16.96 46.12
N LEU A 96 45.41 16.18 45.64
CA LEU A 96 45.53 14.75 45.42
C LEU A 96 45.06 14.46 43.99
N ALA A 97 45.99 14.29 43.06
CA ALA A 97 45.66 14.04 41.67
C ALA A 97 46.15 12.67 41.20
N LEU A 98 45.28 11.91 40.55
CA LEU A 98 45.58 10.62 39.96
C LEU A 98 45.29 10.69 38.47
N LYS A 99 46.23 10.24 37.64
CA LYS A 99 46.10 10.26 36.19
C LYS A 99 46.46 8.91 35.56
N ASP A 100 45.70 8.54 34.54
CA ASP A 100 45.87 7.31 33.76
C ASP A 100 45.83 6.06 34.66
N ILE A 101 44.72 5.90 35.38
CA ILE A 101 44.50 4.78 36.30
C ILE A 101 43.83 3.62 35.56
N GLN A 102 44.40 2.43 35.67
CA GLN A 102 43.83 1.17 35.17
C GLN A 102 43.78 0.16 36.32
N VAL A 103 42.59 -0.29 36.69
CA VAL A 103 42.36 -1.33 37.70
C VAL A 103 41.67 -2.50 37.03
N ASN A 104 42.23 -3.70 37.13
CA ASN A 104 41.61 -4.93 36.65
C ASN A 104 41.47 -5.90 37.83
N ILE A 105 40.23 -6.24 38.16
CA ILE A 105 39.87 -7.18 39.22
C ILE A 105 39.22 -8.40 38.57
N ASP A 106 39.75 -9.58 38.85
CA ASP A 106 39.23 -10.89 38.44
C ASP A 106 38.96 -11.69 39.73
N SER A 107 37.72 -11.63 40.18
CA SER A 107 37.30 -12.20 41.47
C SER A 107 37.50 -13.72 41.53
N LYS A 108 37.48 -14.41 40.38
CA LYS A 108 37.71 -15.87 40.28
C LYS A 108 39.15 -16.28 40.61
N LYS A 109 40.09 -15.35 40.54
CA LYS A 109 41.51 -15.57 40.87
C LYS A 109 41.86 -15.15 42.31
N MET A 110 40.91 -14.57 43.05
CA MET A 110 41.09 -14.21 44.45
C MET A 110 40.89 -15.42 45.37
N PRO A 111 41.61 -15.53 46.48
CA PRO A 111 41.35 -16.55 47.48
C PRO A 111 39.95 -16.34 48.11
N PRO A 112 39.16 -17.42 48.32
CA PRO A 112 37.87 -17.32 49.00
C PRO A 112 38.07 -16.76 50.41
N SER A 113 37.27 -15.77 50.80
CA SER A 113 37.31 -15.17 52.13
C SER A 113 36.89 -16.20 53.20
N GLU A 114 37.63 -16.28 54.30
CA GLU A 114 37.13 -16.97 55.50
C GLU A 114 35.82 -16.31 55.94
N GLN A 115 34.80 -17.13 56.20
CA GLN A 115 33.53 -16.66 56.75
C GLN A 115 33.81 -16.07 58.14
N VAL A 116 33.69 -14.75 58.25
CA VAL A 116 33.68 -14.07 59.53
C VAL A 116 32.34 -14.41 60.19
N GLU A 117 32.36 -15.05 61.36
CA GLU A 117 31.19 -15.13 62.23
C GLU A 117 30.73 -13.70 62.52
N GLU A 118 29.48 -13.37 62.16
CA GLU A 118 28.88 -12.07 62.45
C GLU A 118 28.86 -11.87 63.97
N GLU A 119 29.74 -11.00 64.48
CA GLU A 119 29.63 -10.46 65.83
C GLU A 119 28.35 -9.61 65.89
N GLU A 120 27.36 -10.09 66.65
CA GLU A 120 26.22 -9.30 67.07
C GLU A 120 26.69 -8.09 67.91
N ASP A 121 26.12 -6.92 67.56
CA ASP A 121 26.14 -5.67 68.32
C ASP A 121 27.37 -4.75 68.14
N SER A 122 27.37 -4.00 67.03
CA SER A 122 27.98 -2.67 66.98
C SER A 122 26.85 -1.64 66.90
N GLY A 123 26.77 -0.77 67.91
CA GLY A 123 25.82 0.35 67.94
C GLY A 123 25.99 1.32 66.74
N PRO A 124 25.17 2.39 66.64
CA PRO A 124 25.18 3.27 65.49
C PRO A 124 26.60 3.76 65.19
N LEU A 125 27.04 3.51 63.96
CA LEU A 125 28.38 3.78 63.48
C LEU A 125 28.62 5.29 63.42
N ASP A 126 28.93 5.93 64.54
CA ASP A 126 29.16 7.38 64.61
C ASP A 126 30.53 7.73 64.01
N LEU A 127 30.52 8.06 62.72
CA LEU A 127 31.70 8.45 61.97
C LEU A 127 32.07 9.89 62.33
N SER A 128 33.09 10.04 63.17
CA SER A 128 33.67 11.34 63.49
C SER A 128 35.18 11.35 63.26
N THR A 129 35.69 12.48 62.76
CA THR A 129 37.15 12.67 62.63
C THR A 129 37.70 13.30 63.91
N PRO A 130 38.75 12.73 64.53
CA PRO A 130 39.37 13.31 65.74
C PRO A 130 40.11 14.62 65.46
N TYR A 131 40.45 14.88 64.20
CA TYR A 131 41.09 16.11 63.72
C TYR A 131 40.39 16.56 62.44
N PRO A 132 40.22 17.89 62.20
CA PRO A 132 39.68 18.39 60.94
C PRO A 132 40.53 17.92 59.75
N ILE A 133 39.87 17.36 58.74
CA ILE A 133 40.47 16.92 57.49
C ILE A 133 39.97 17.83 56.38
N THR A 134 40.86 18.59 55.77
CA THR A 134 40.54 19.43 54.61
C THR A 134 41.28 18.92 53.40
N LEU A 135 40.54 18.68 52.32
CA LEU A 135 41.04 18.24 51.03
C LEU A 135 40.62 19.28 50.00
N THR A 136 41.54 20.17 49.67
CA THR A 136 41.26 21.35 48.84
C THR A 136 40.93 20.95 47.41
N ARG A 137 41.67 19.98 46.86
CA ARG A 137 41.44 19.43 45.52
C ARG A 137 41.77 17.94 45.47
N VAL A 138 40.84 17.17 44.91
CA VAL A 138 41.03 15.83 44.38
C VAL A 138 40.78 15.90 42.89
N ALA A 139 41.66 15.33 42.08
CA ALA A 139 41.45 15.19 40.65
C ALA A 139 41.72 13.75 40.21
N LEU A 140 40.80 13.14 39.46
CA LEU A 140 41.01 11.88 38.77
C LEU A 140 40.87 12.13 37.27
N ASP A 141 41.92 11.84 36.50
CA ASP A 141 41.96 12.00 35.04
C ASP A 141 42.18 10.62 34.41
N ASN A 142 41.29 10.23 33.50
CA ASN A 142 41.36 8.98 32.76
C ASN A 142 41.49 7.73 33.64
N VAL A 143 40.44 7.43 34.41
CA VAL A 143 40.35 6.22 35.25
C VAL A 143 39.56 5.15 34.51
N ASN A 144 40.07 3.92 34.48
CA ASN A 144 39.41 2.76 33.91
C ASN A 144 39.51 1.58 34.89
N ILE A 145 38.38 1.07 35.33
CA ILE A 145 38.26 -0.02 36.29
C ILE A 145 37.47 -1.13 35.61
N LYS A 146 38.04 -2.32 35.50
CA LYS A 146 37.35 -3.52 35.05
C LYS A 146 37.25 -4.49 36.22
N ILE A 147 36.02 -4.86 36.59
CA ILE A 147 35.73 -5.84 37.63
C ILE A 147 34.95 -6.97 36.98
N ASP A 148 35.58 -8.12 36.80
CA ASP A 148 35.04 -9.25 36.04
C ASP A 148 34.56 -8.81 34.64
N ASP A 149 33.26 -8.86 34.38
CA ASP A 149 32.64 -8.44 33.12
C ASP A 149 32.08 -7.00 33.16
N THR A 150 32.23 -6.30 34.28
CA THR A 150 31.79 -4.90 34.44
C THR A 150 32.94 -3.93 34.19
N THR A 151 32.72 -2.89 33.37
CA THR A 151 33.72 -1.83 33.13
C THR A 151 33.19 -0.48 33.61
N VAL A 152 33.98 0.21 34.43
CA VAL A 152 33.71 1.57 34.93
C VAL A 152 34.84 2.48 34.46
N SER A 153 34.52 3.48 33.64
CA SER A 153 35.48 4.47 33.14
C SER A 153 35.08 5.87 33.55
N VAL A 154 36.03 6.72 33.94
CA VAL A 154 35.82 8.14 34.29
C VAL A 154 36.84 8.98 33.52
N MET A 155 36.35 9.97 32.77
CA MET A 155 37.23 10.86 31.99
C MET A 155 37.89 11.92 32.86
N ASP A 156 37.07 12.65 33.62
CA ASP A 156 37.53 13.69 34.54
C ASP A 156 36.64 13.70 35.79
N PHE A 157 37.26 13.75 36.96
CA PHE A 157 36.58 13.98 38.23
C PHE A 157 37.38 14.99 39.02
N THR A 158 36.74 16.06 39.47
CA THR A 158 37.36 17.04 40.37
C THR A 158 36.44 17.29 41.56
N SER A 159 37.00 17.30 42.77
CA SER A 159 36.24 17.55 44.00
C SER A 159 37.10 18.23 45.06
N GLY A 160 36.46 18.71 46.12
CA GLY A 160 37.10 19.02 47.40
C GLY A 160 36.20 18.55 48.54
N LEU A 161 36.76 18.32 49.72
CA LEU A 161 35.94 18.03 50.90
C LEU A 161 36.52 18.67 52.16
N ASN A 162 35.63 18.94 53.10
CA ASN A 162 35.99 19.33 54.45
C ASN A 162 35.23 18.43 55.42
N TRP A 163 35.97 17.68 56.25
CA TRP A 163 35.39 16.79 57.24
C TRP A 163 35.85 17.20 58.63
N GLN A 164 34.90 17.68 59.44
CA GLN A 164 35.14 18.07 60.81
C GLN A 164 34.07 17.45 61.71
N GLU A 165 34.52 16.75 62.75
CA GLU A 165 33.64 16.01 63.65
C GLU A 165 32.75 15.07 62.83
N LYS A 166 31.43 15.20 62.95
CA LYS A 166 30.45 14.43 62.18
C LYS A 166 30.07 15.07 60.84
N THR A 167 30.52 16.29 60.53
CA THR A 167 30.07 17.01 59.33
C THR A 167 31.07 16.85 58.18
N LEU A 168 30.62 16.20 57.11
CA LEU A 168 31.31 16.10 55.83
C LEU A 168 30.67 17.07 54.84
N THR A 169 31.39 18.13 54.47
CA THR A 169 31.02 19.05 53.40
C THR A 169 31.76 18.70 52.14
N LEU A 170 31.04 18.29 51.10
CA LEU A 170 31.56 18.13 49.74
C LEU A 170 31.50 19.50 49.04
N LYS A 171 32.68 20.03 48.68
CA LYS A 171 32.82 21.25 47.86
C LYS A 171 32.37 20.97 46.43
N PRO A 172 32.19 22.00 45.57
CA PRO A 172 31.71 21.80 44.20
C PRO A 172 32.46 20.67 43.49
N THR A 173 31.74 19.58 43.22
CA THR A 173 32.24 18.36 42.59
C THR A 173 31.79 18.32 41.14
N SER A 174 32.72 17.99 40.25
CA SER A 174 32.46 17.77 38.83
C SER A 174 32.86 16.34 38.47
N LEU A 175 31.96 15.61 37.80
CA LEU A 175 32.20 14.28 37.24
C LEU A 175 31.82 14.29 35.77
N LYS A 176 32.78 13.98 34.88
CA LYS A 176 32.57 13.99 33.45
C LYS A 176 32.96 12.67 32.80
N GLY A 177 32.11 12.21 31.88
CA GLY A 177 32.38 11.05 31.05
C GLY A 177 32.44 9.73 31.82
N LEU A 178 31.58 9.56 32.84
CA LEU A 178 31.41 8.29 33.53
C LEU A 178 30.73 7.28 32.58
N LEU A 179 31.34 6.12 32.35
CA LEU A 179 30.74 4.98 31.66
C LEU A 179 30.71 3.78 32.60
N ILE A 180 29.54 3.19 32.83
CA ILE A 180 29.36 1.91 33.52
C ILE A 180 28.78 0.91 32.52
N ALA A 181 29.57 -0.08 32.10
CA ALA A 181 29.12 -1.15 31.22
C ALA A 181 28.91 -2.43 32.04
N LEU A 182 27.66 -2.85 32.17
CA LEU A 182 27.20 -4.05 32.87
C LEU A 182 27.16 -5.27 31.92
N PRO A 183 27.30 -6.51 32.43
CA PRO A 183 27.11 -7.72 31.64
C PRO A 183 25.65 -7.85 31.16
N LYS A 184 25.44 -8.28 29.91
CA LYS A 184 24.11 -8.58 29.37
C LYS A 184 23.61 -9.91 29.92
N VAL A 185 22.36 -9.97 30.37
CA VAL A 185 21.76 -11.21 30.84
C VAL A 185 21.52 -12.11 29.62
N ALA A 186 22.12 -13.30 29.60
CA ALA A 186 21.76 -14.32 28.61
C ALA A 186 20.34 -14.83 28.92
N ASP A 187 19.47 -14.91 27.92
CA ASP A 187 18.13 -15.51 28.00
C ASP A 187 18.22 -16.96 28.51
N VAL A 188 18.17 -17.14 29.83
CA VAL A 188 18.00 -18.46 30.47
C VAL A 188 16.54 -18.57 30.88
N ALA A 189 15.69 -18.80 29.89
CA ALA A 189 14.34 -19.33 30.07
C ALA A 189 13.94 -20.11 28.82
N GLN A 190 14.58 -21.25 28.59
CA GLN A 190 13.99 -22.30 27.77
C GLN A 190 13.32 -23.31 28.69
N GLU A 191 12.00 -23.39 28.48
CA GLU A 191 11.03 -24.28 29.07
C GLU A 191 11.54 -25.72 29.24
N GLU A 192 11.71 -26.16 30.49
CA GLU A 192 11.60 -27.57 30.81
C GLU A 192 10.11 -27.94 30.79
N VAL A 193 9.68 -28.62 29.72
CA VAL A 193 8.37 -29.27 29.64
C VAL A 193 8.33 -30.38 30.69
N VAL A 194 7.72 -30.09 31.83
CA VAL A 194 7.46 -31.09 32.88
C VAL A 194 6.28 -31.96 32.44
N GLU A 195 6.51 -33.26 32.26
CA GLU A 195 5.45 -34.25 32.06
C GLU A 195 4.46 -34.26 33.25
N PRO A 196 3.14 -34.39 33.01
CA PRO A 196 2.15 -34.32 34.07
C PRO A 196 2.21 -35.57 34.95
N LYS A 197 2.65 -35.40 36.21
CA LYS A 197 2.50 -36.42 37.26
C LYS A 197 1.03 -36.51 37.68
N ILE A 198 0.44 -37.69 37.54
CA ILE A 198 -1.00 -37.98 37.81
C ILE A 198 -1.26 -38.29 39.30
N GLU A 199 -0.27 -38.26 40.19
CA GLU A 199 -0.48 -38.56 41.61
C GLU A 199 -0.38 -37.31 42.49
N ASN A 200 -1.51 -36.98 43.14
CA ASN A 200 -1.72 -36.03 44.24
C ASN A 200 -0.66 -34.92 44.41
N PRO A 201 -0.93 -33.67 43.98
CA PRO A 201 -0.01 -32.57 44.24
C PRO A 201 0.06 -32.31 45.75
N GLN A 202 1.23 -32.57 46.35
CA GLN A 202 1.58 -32.00 47.65
C GLN A 202 2.02 -30.55 47.41
N PRO A 203 1.43 -29.56 48.12
CA PRO A 203 1.81 -28.17 47.95
C PRO A 203 3.10 -27.89 48.73
N ASP A 204 4.21 -27.66 48.03
CA ASP A 204 5.41 -27.07 48.64
C ASP A 204 5.29 -25.52 48.77
N GLU A 205 4.29 -24.90 48.14
CA GLU A 205 4.07 -23.45 48.15
C GLU A 205 2.91 -23.02 49.08
N LYS A 206 3.13 -21.94 49.85
CA LYS A 206 2.12 -21.33 50.70
C LYS A 206 0.95 -20.79 49.86
N PRO A 207 -0.33 -21.03 50.24
CA PRO A 207 -1.49 -20.43 49.58
C PRO A 207 -1.40 -18.91 49.47
N LEU A 208 -1.96 -18.35 48.40
CA LEU A 208 -2.01 -16.89 48.19
C LEU A 208 -2.61 -16.15 49.38
N GLY A 209 -3.71 -16.67 49.94
CA GLY A 209 -4.35 -16.08 51.12
C GLY A 209 -3.46 -16.10 52.35
N GLU A 210 -2.66 -17.14 52.58
CA GLU A 210 -1.68 -17.16 53.68
C GLU A 210 -0.53 -16.19 53.42
N THR A 211 -0.05 -16.10 52.18
CA THR A 211 1.01 -15.16 51.80
C THR A 211 0.58 -13.70 51.98
N LEU A 212 -0.64 -13.35 51.52
CA LEU A 212 -1.19 -12.00 51.70
C LEU A 212 -1.51 -11.72 53.18
N LYS A 213 -1.97 -12.73 53.92
CA LYS A 213 -2.20 -12.60 55.36
C LYS A 213 -0.90 -12.38 56.12
N ASP A 214 0.15 -13.15 55.84
CA ASP A 214 1.49 -12.95 56.41
C ASP A 214 1.98 -11.53 56.09
N LEU A 215 1.87 -11.11 54.83
CA LEU A 215 2.30 -9.79 54.36
C LEU A 215 1.60 -8.64 55.09
N PHE A 216 0.28 -8.72 55.27
CA PHE A 216 -0.51 -7.65 55.87
C PHE A 216 -0.74 -7.81 57.38
N SER A 217 -0.29 -8.92 57.99
CA SER A 217 -0.34 -9.14 59.45
C SER A 217 0.59 -8.23 60.23
N ARG A 218 1.63 -7.70 59.56
CA ARG A 218 2.60 -6.77 60.12
C ARG A 218 2.53 -5.43 59.37
N PRO A 219 2.91 -4.32 60.02
CA PRO A 219 3.13 -3.06 59.32
C PRO A 219 4.12 -3.23 58.17
N VAL A 220 3.87 -2.54 57.05
CA VAL A 220 4.82 -2.46 55.93
C VAL A 220 6.08 -1.73 56.35
N LEU A 221 5.93 -0.69 57.19
CA LEU A 221 7.02 -0.01 57.86
C LEU A 221 7.11 -0.50 59.31
N PRO A 222 8.08 -1.35 59.68
CA PRO A 222 8.22 -1.81 61.06
C PRO A 222 8.58 -0.66 62.01
N GLU A 223 8.27 -0.81 63.30
CA GLU A 223 8.76 0.09 64.35
C GLU A 223 10.29 0.02 64.42
N MET A 224 10.96 0.96 63.77
CA MET A 224 12.40 1.19 63.95
C MET A 224 12.62 2.30 64.97
N THR A 225 13.76 2.29 65.67
CA THR A 225 14.25 3.48 66.38
C THR A 225 14.56 4.60 65.37
N ASP A 226 14.66 5.85 65.82
CA ASP A 226 15.08 6.95 64.96
C ASP A 226 16.40 6.62 64.24
N VAL A 227 16.46 6.96 62.94
CA VAL A 227 17.63 6.65 62.12
C VAL A 227 18.68 7.72 62.39
N HIS A 228 19.70 7.35 63.15
CA HIS A 228 20.88 8.18 63.34
C HIS A 228 21.78 8.04 62.12
N LEU A 229 21.88 9.10 61.32
CA LEU A 229 22.85 9.15 60.24
C LEU A 229 24.26 9.11 60.85
N PRO A 230 25.16 8.26 60.32
CA PRO A 230 26.52 8.10 60.86
C PRO A 230 27.37 9.37 60.72
N LEU A 231 26.99 10.28 59.81
CA LEU A 231 27.61 11.59 59.60
C LEU A 231 26.58 12.58 59.02
N ASN A 232 26.80 13.88 59.26
CA ASN A 232 26.12 14.98 58.61
C ASN A 232 26.74 15.22 57.23
N LEU A 233 25.93 15.29 56.19
CA LEU A 233 26.37 15.40 54.80
C LEU A 233 25.88 16.72 54.20
N ASN A 234 26.80 17.55 53.70
CA ASN A 234 26.46 18.75 52.97
C ASN A 234 27.12 18.74 51.58
N ILE A 235 26.34 18.57 50.53
CA ILE A 235 26.79 18.64 49.14
C ILE A 235 26.43 20.02 48.59
N GLU A 236 27.42 20.92 48.53
CA GLU A 236 27.21 22.29 48.03
C GLU A 236 26.78 22.29 46.55
N GLU A 237 27.43 21.45 45.74
CA GLU A 237 27.10 21.22 44.34
C GLU A 237 27.79 19.94 43.83
N PHE A 238 27.03 19.03 43.24
CA PHE A 238 27.58 17.90 42.47
C PHE A 238 27.04 17.97 41.05
N LYS A 239 27.95 18.12 40.07
CA LYS A 239 27.64 18.19 38.64
C LYS A 239 28.17 16.96 37.91
N GLY A 240 27.26 16.25 37.25
CA GLY A 240 27.58 15.13 36.35
C GLY A 240 27.35 15.53 34.90
N GLU A 241 28.31 15.28 34.02
CA GLU A 241 28.18 15.51 32.58
C GLU A 241 28.52 14.24 31.79
N GLN A 242 27.72 13.91 30.77
CA GLN A 242 27.97 12.78 29.88
C GLN A 242 28.13 11.44 30.63
N LEU A 243 27.23 11.16 31.57
CA LEU A 243 27.22 9.89 32.30
C LEU A 243 26.47 8.85 31.47
N ARG A 244 26.97 7.62 31.38
CA ARG A 244 26.36 6.55 30.58
C ARG A 244 26.39 5.23 31.32
N VAL A 245 25.27 4.53 31.33
CA VAL A 245 25.15 3.15 31.82
C VAL A 245 24.69 2.27 30.66
N THR A 246 25.44 1.22 30.33
CA THR A 246 25.14 0.28 29.25
C THR A 246 25.00 -1.15 29.79
N GLY A 247 24.15 -1.96 29.16
CA GLY A 247 23.81 -3.32 29.57
C GLY A 247 22.66 -3.84 28.70
N ASP A 248 21.55 -4.24 29.34
CA ASP A 248 20.29 -4.55 28.65
C ASP A 248 19.53 -3.28 28.23
N THR A 249 19.70 -2.19 28.98
CA THR A 249 19.20 -0.85 28.66
C THR A 249 20.34 0.17 28.63
N ASP A 250 20.37 1.03 27.61
CA ASP A 250 21.38 2.10 27.46
C ASP A 250 20.80 3.44 27.94
N ILE A 251 21.30 3.95 29.06
CA ILE A 251 20.87 5.21 29.67
C ILE A 251 22.02 6.20 29.56
N THR A 252 21.78 7.33 28.89
CA THR A 252 22.75 8.43 28.80
C THR A 252 22.19 9.65 29.52
N VAL A 253 22.88 10.12 30.55
CA VAL A 253 22.58 11.35 31.28
C VAL A 253 23.48 12.46 30.74
N SER A 254 22.88 13.43 30.04
CA SER A 254 23.59 14.58 29.49
C SER A 254 24.09 15.50 30.59
N THR A 255 23.22 15.84 31.56
CA THR A 255 23.57 16.64 32.72
C THR A 255 22.85 16.14 33.98
N MET A 256 23.53 16.23 35.12
CA MET A 256 22.98 15.96 36.45
C MET A 256 23.46 17.04 37.42
N LEU A 257 22.56 17.61 38.21
CA LEU A 257 22.85 18.51 39.31
C LEU A 257 22.24 17.95 40.59
N LEU A 258 23.05 17.84 41.66
CA LEU A 258 22.58 17.48 42.99
C LEU A 258 23.07 18.50 44.02
N LYS A 259 22.13 19.03 44.82
CA LYS A 259 22.38 19.88 45.99
C LYS A 259 21.53 19.36 47.14
N VAL A 260 22.20 18.84 48.17
CA VAL A 260 21.54 18.19 49.29
C VAL A 260 22.31 18.48 50.58
N SER A 261 21.58 18.80 51.64
CA SER A 261 22.11 18.91 52.99
C SER A 261 21.34 17.97 53.91
N SER A 262 22.04 17.23 54.76
CA SER A 262 21.47 16.33 55.75
C SER A 262 22.20 16.53 57.07
N ILE A 263 21.53 17.15 58.03
CA ILE A 263 22.09 17.51 59.34
C ILE A 263 21.21 16.92 60.42
N ASP A 264 21.76 16.02 61.24
CA ASP A 264 21.10 15.36 62.37
C ASP A 264 19.75 14.74 61.98
N GLY A 265 19.71 14.10 60.81
CA GLY A 265 18.50 13.48 60.26
C GLY A 265 17.54 14.42 59.53
N ASN A 266 17.81 15.73 59.48
CA ASN A 266 17.06 16.70 58.66
C ASN A 266 17.69 16.82 57.28
N THR A 267 17.09 16.17 56.29
CA THR A 267 17.51 16.21 54.89
C THR A 267 16.71 17.26 54.11
N LYS A 268 17.41 18.19 53.48
CA LYS A 268 16.89 19.15 52.52
C LYS A 268 17.50 18.89 51.15
N LEU A 269 16.65 18.53 50.19
CA LEU A 269 16.98 18.43 48.77
C LEU A 269 16.69 19.77 48.10
N ASP A 270 17.72 20.60 47.92
CA ASP A 270 17.58 21.91 47.28
C ASP A 270 17.31 21.77 45.78
N ALA A 271 18.02 20.85 45.11
CA ALA A 271 17.80 20.53 43.70
C ALA A 271 18.35 19.13 43.36
N LEU A 272 17.57 18.38 42.60
CA LEU A 272 17.99 17.23 41.81
C LEU A 272 17.47 17.42 40.39
N ASP A 273 18.34 17.85 39.48
CA ASP A 273 18.01 18.06 38.07
C ASP A 273 18.77 17.03 37.23
N ILE A 274 18.05 16.24 36.44
CA ILE A 274 18.63 15.19 35.58
C ILE A 274 18.05 15.37 34.18
N ASP A 275 18.93 15.53 33.19
CA ASP A 275 18.60 15.48 31.76
C ASP A 275 19.20 14.21 31.15
N SER A 276 18.36 13.33 30.62
CA SER A 276 18.77 12.01 30.12
C SER A 276 18.07 11.62 28.82
N SER A 277 18.60 10.59 28.16
CA SER A 277 17.97 9.97 26.98
C SER A 277 16.55 9.47 27.26
N GLN A 278 16.22 9.12 28.50
CA GLN A 278 14.90 8.64 28.91
C GLN A 278 13.95 9.75 29.39
N GLY A 279 14.42 11.00 29.51
CA GLY A 279 13.61 12.12 29.94
C GLY A 279 14.32 13.07 30.89
N ILE A 280 13.57 14.08 31.34
CA ILE A 280 14.02 15.11 32.26
C ILE A 280 13.36 14.88 33.63
N VAL A 281 14.10 15.02 34.72
CA VAL A 281 13.61 14.93 36.11
C VAL A 281 14.10 16.14 36.88
N ASN A 282 13.21 16.81 37.60
CA ASN A 282 13.52 17.87 38.56
C ASN A 282 12.84 17.55 39.89
N ALA A 283 13.60 17.43 40.98
CA ALA A 283 13.07 17.14 42.30
C ALA A 283 13.63 18.07 43.38
N SER A 284 12.78 18.41 44.35
CA SER A 284 13.15 19.20 45.52
C SER A 284 12.24 18.86 46.69
N GLY A 285 12.70 19.11 47.91
CA GLY A 285 11.89 18.82 49.10
C GLY A 285 12.68 18.68 50.39
N THR A 286 11.98 18.23 51.42
CA THR A 286 12.54 17.97 52.74
C THR A 286 12.08 16.61 53.26
N ALA A 287 12.95 15.94 54.00
CA ALA A 287 12.64 14.75 54.76
C ALA A 287 13.35 14.83 56.12
N GLN A 288 12.68 14.45 57.18
CA GLN A 288 13.27 14.35 58.51
C GLN A 288 13.19 12.88 58.95
N LEU A 289 14.29 12.32 59.46
CA LEU A 289 14.41 10.91 59.87
C LEU A 289 14.26 10.71 61.39
N SER A 290 13.69 11.70 62.07
CA SER A 290 13.33 11.67 63.50
C SER A 290 11.82 11.86 63.70
N ASP A 291 11.33 11.55 64.90
CA ASP A 291 9.91 11.57 65.25
C ASP A 291 9.07 10.66 64.33
N ASN A 292 8.09 11.23 63.61
CA ASN A 292 7.17 10.50 62.73
C ASN A 292 7.65 10.42 61.27
N TRP A 293 8.86 10.88 61.00
CA TRP A 293 9.47 10.94 59.68
C TRP A 293 8.69 11.79 58.65
N PRO A 294 8.54 13.10 58.89
CA PRO A 294 7.83 13.96 57.96
C PRO A 294 8.60 14.11 56.64
N VAL A 295 7.85 14.10 55.53
CA VAL A 295 8.36 14.21 54.17
C VAL A 295 7.49 15.18 53.36
N ASP A 296 8.14 16.03 52.57
CA ASP A 296 7.49 16.85 51.53
C ASP A 296 8.44 16.93 50.34
N ILE A 297 8.24 16.03 49.37
CA ILE A 297 9.05 15.91 48.16
C ILE A 297 8.16 16.14 46.95
N THR A 298 8.59 17.05 46.07
CA THR A 298 7.97 17.27 44.76
C THR A 298 8.95 16.84 43.67
N LEU A 299 8.46 15.98 42.77
CA LEU A 299 9.18 15.53 41.58
C LEU A 299 8.37 15.87 40.34
N ASN A 300 8.98 16.58 39.40
CA ASN A 300 8.43 16.84 38.08
C ASN A 300 9.30 16.13 37.05
N SER A 301 8.69 15.35 36.16
CA SER A 301 9.41 14.66 35.10
C SER A 301 8.70 14.79 33.76
N THR A 302 9.45 14.81 32.66
CA THR A 302 8.94 14.61 31.30
C THR A 302 9.60 13.38 30.72
N LEU A 303 8.83 12.36 30.42
CA LEU A 303 9.32 11.08 29.92
C LEU A 303 9.65 11.19 28.42
N ASN A 304 10.74 10.55 28.00
CA ASN A 304 11.17 10.43 26.62
C ASN A 304 11.35 8.95 26.23
N VAL A 305 10.44 8.10 26.70
CA VAL A 305 10.43 6.65 26.43
C VAL A 305 9.11 6.25 25.78
N GLU A 306 9.17 5.50 24.69
CA GLU A 306 7.95 4.93 24.08
C GLU A 306 7.34 3.85 25.00
N PRO A 307 6.01 3.71 25.07
CA PRO A 307 4.98 4.50 24.38
C PRO A 307 4.57 5.79 25.11
N LEU A 308 5.25 6.20 26.19
CA LEU A 308 4.90 7.36 27.02
C LEU A 308 5.70 8.62 26.68
N LYS A 309 6.17 8.74 25.44
CA LYS A 309 7.03 9.84 25.03
C LYS A 309 6.26 11.16 25.10
N GLY A 310 6.81 12.13 25.84
CA GLY A 310 6.20 13.44 26.10
C GLY A 310 5.26 13.48 27.32
N GLU A 311 5.08 12.36 28.02
CA GLU A 311 4.27 12.30 29.24
C GLU A 311 4.88 13.14 30.36
N LYS A 312 4.08 14.01 31.00
CA LYS A 312 4.52 14.85 32.11
C LYS A 312 4.00 14.30 33.41
N VAL A 313 4.92 13.91 34.28
CA VAL A 313 4.64 13.35 35.60
C VAL A 313 4.90 14.41 36.66
N LYS A 314 3.89 14.73 37.46
CA LYS A 314 4.05 15.51 38.68
C LYS A 314 3.69 14.64 39.88
N LEU A 315 4.70 14.22 40.62
CA LEU A 315 4.59 13.45 41.85
C LEU A 315 4.82 14.37 43.06
N LYS A 316 3.90 14.33 44.02
CA LYS A 316 4.06 14.96 45.33
C LYS A 316 3.90 13.89 46.41
N VAL A 317 4.90 13.75 47.26
CA VAL A 317 4.87 12.88 48.44
C VAL A 317 4.94 13.78 49.68
N GLY A 318 3.89 13.77 50.48
CA GLY A 318 3.72 14.63 51.66
C GLY A 318 3.32 13.83 52.91
N GLY A 319 3.32 14.48 54.07
CA GLY A 319 2.87 13.88 55.32
C GLY A 319 4.01 13.27 56.12
N ALA A 320 3.78 12.11 56.74
CA ALA A 320 4.74 11.45 57.63
C ALA A 320 4.74 9.93 57.41
N LEU A 321 5.92 9.35 57.16
CA LEU A 321 6.06 7.92 56.83
C LEU A 321 5.58 6.99 57.95
N ARG A 322 5.75 7.38 59.23
CA ARG A 322 5.29 6.60 60.40
C ARG A 322 3.84 6.89 60.80
N GLU A 323 3.23 7.96 60.29
CA GLU A 323 1.80 8.26 60.50
C GLU A 323 1.04 8.14 59.18
N GLN A 324 0.65 9.27 58.58
CA GLN A 324 -0.10 9.31 57.35
C GLN A 324 0.76 9.88 56.22
N LEU A 325 0.99 9.04 55.20
CA LEU A 325 1.65 9.41 53.97
C LEU A 325 0.60 9.80 52.92
N GLU A 326 0.83 10.93 52.26
CA GLU A 326 -0.01 11.42 51.16
C GLU A 326 0.79 11.40 49.86
N ILE A 327 0.22 10.80 48.81
CA ILE A 327 0.84 10.67 47.49
C ILE A 327 -0.13 11.25 46.47
N GLY A 328 0.29 12.28 45.76
CA GLY A 328 -0.42 12.86 44.62
C GLY A 328 0.37 12.64 43.34
N VAL A 329 -0.24 12.04 42.33
CA VAL A 329 0.34 11.90 40.98
C VAL A 329 -0.60 12.55 39.98
N ASN A 330 -0.10 13.52 39.24
CA ASN A 330 -0.78 14.11 38.09
C ASN A 330 0.02 13.75 36.83
N LEU A 331 -0.64 13.10 35.89
CA LEU A 331 -0.12 12.76 34.57
C LEU A 331 -0.80 13.68 33.54
N SER A 332 -0.01 14.20 32.60
CA SER A 332 -0.50 15.05 31.52
C SER A 332 0.30 14.82 30.24
N GLY A 333 -0.34 14.20 29.25
CA GLY A 333 0.30 13.74 28.03
C GLY A 333 -0.53 12.65 27.34
N PRO A 334 0.11 11.59 26.81
CA PRO A 334 -0.57 10.37 26.36
C PRO A 334 -1.54 9.75 27.40
N VAL A 335 -1.25 9.90 28.69
CA VAL A 335 -2.08 9.46 29.81
C VAL A 335 -2.50 10.67 30.64
N ASP A 336 -3.77 11.07 30.56
CA ASP A 336 -4.35 12.13 31.40
C ASP A 336 -5.03 11.49 32.64
N MET A 337 -4.39 11.59 33.80
CA MET A 337 -4.85 10.92 35.02
C MET A 337 -4.41 11.65 36.29
N ASP A 338 -5.33 11.78 37.24
CA ASP A 338 -5.10 12.25 38.61
C ASP A 338 -5.26 11.10 39.59
N LEU A 339 -4.17 10.74 40.28
CA LEU A 339 -4.17 9.76 41.37
C LEU A 339 -3.86 10.46 42.69
N ARG A 340 -4.68 10.18 43.71
CA ARG A 340 -4.44 10.58 45.10
C ARG A 340 -4.50 9.34 45.98
N ALA A 341 -3.48 9.13 46.78
CA ALA A 341 -3.42 8.06 47.75
C ALA A 341 -3.06 8.60 49.13
N GLN A 342 -3.74 8.10 50.15
CA GLN A 342 -3.37 8.28 51.57
C GLN A 342 -3.16 6.90 52.16
N THR A 343 -2.08 6.70 52.90
CA THR A 343 -1.79 5.42 53.54
C THR A 343 -1.05 5.58 54.87
N ARG A 344 -1.13 4.54 55.72
CA ARG A 344 -0.38 4.46 56.98
C ARG A 344 0.49 3.22 56.97
N LEU A 345 1.76 3.40 56.60
CA LEU A 345 2.69 2.28 56.39
C LEU A 345 3.03 1.55 57.69
N ALA A 346 3.02 2.26 58.82
CA ALA A 346 3.29 1.72 60.16
C ALA A 346 2.08 1.03 60.82
N GLU A 347 0.91 0.99 60.17
CA GLU A 347 -0.25 0.25 60.66
C GLU A 347 -0.39 -1.11 59.95
N ALA A 348 -0.60 -2.17 60.73
CA ALA A 348 -0.94 -3.48 60.18
C ALA A 348 -2.25 -3.42 59.37
N GLY A 349 -2.32 -4.22 58.31
CA GLY A 349 -3.40 -4.20 57.33
C GLY A 349 -3.29 -3.08 56.28
N LEU A 350 -2.26 -2.21 56.32
CA LEU A 350 -2.02 -1.13 55.36
C LEU A 350 -3.29 -0.31 55.06
N PRO A 351 -3.78 0.53 56.00
CA PRO A 351 -4.93 1.40 55.75
C PRO A 351 -4.64 2.29 54.53
N LEU A 352 -5.49 2.21 53.50
CA LEU A 352 -5.32 2.92 52.25
C LEU A 352 -6.62 3.62 51.82
N ASN A 353 -6.46 4.80 51.24
CA ASN A 353 -7.50 5.51 50.52
C ASN A 353 -6.92 5.99 49.19
N VAL A 354 -7.32 5.36 48.09
CA VAL A 354 -6.84 5.65 46.73
C VAL A 354 -8.01 6.13 45.89
N GLU A 355 -7.85 7.28 45.26
CA GLU A 355 -8.78 7.84 44.29
C GLU A 355 -8.04 8.06 42.97
N VAL A 356 -8.55 7.47 41.89
CA VAL A 356 -8.04 7.65 40.52
C VAL A 356 -9.15 8.27 39.69
N ASN A 357 -8.86 9.40 39.07
CA ASN A 357 -9.77 10.10 38.18
C ASN A 357 -9.09 10.32 36.83
N SER A 358 -9.79 10.02 35.74
CA SER A 358 -9.39 10.40 34.39
C SER A 358 -10.63 10.81 33.61
N LYS A 359 -10.56 11.96 32.92
CA LYS A 359 -11.65 12.37 32.02
C LYS A 359 -11.74 11.42 30.84
N GLN A 360 -10.59 10.97 30.35
CA GLN A 360 -10.48 10.21 29.12
C GLN A 360 -9.15 9.47 29.08
N LEU A 361 -9.24 8.14 28.98
CA LEU A 361 -8.11 7.24 28.84
C LEU A 361 -8.27 6.46 27.54
N TYR A 362 -7.17 6.24 26.81
CA TYR A 362 -7.19 5.48 25.56
C TYR A 362 -6.17 4.36 25.59
N TRP A 363 -6.44 3.29 24.84
CA TRP A 363 -5.46 2.25 24.56
C TRP A 363 -5.45 1.92 23.06
N PRO A 364 -4.28 1.78 22.42
CA PRO A 364 -2.95 2.12 22.93
C PRO A 364 -2.81 3.60 23.31
N PHE A 365 -1.86 3.93 24.20
CA PHE A 365 -1.64 5.32 24.64
C PHE A 365 -1.06 6.23 23.54
N THR A 366 -0.46 5.64 22.49
CA THR A 366 0.03 6.34 21.30
C THR A 366 -0.48 5.67 20.02
N GLY A 367 -0.66 6.46 18.95
CA GLY A 367 -1.18 5.97 17.66
C GLY A 367 -2.71 6.01 17.54
N GLU A 368 -3.29 5.04 16.84
CA GLU A 368 -4.73 4.97 16.60
C GLU A 368 -5.46 4.46 17.86
N LYS A 369 -6.48 5.21 18.30
CA LYS A 369 -7.24 4.94 19.52
C LYS A 369 -8.22 3.79 19.30
N GLN A 370 -7.87 2.59 19.75
CA GLN A 370 -8.72 1.40 19.58
C GLN A 370 -9.76 1.25 20.68
N TYR A 371 -9.38 1.59 21.92
CA TYR A 371 -10.23 1.52 23.09
C TYR A 371 -10.18 2.83 23.84
N GLN A 372 -11.32 3.20 24.44
CA GLN A 372 -11.46 4.44 25.18
C GLN A 372 -12.30 4.19 26.43
N ALA A 373 -11.85 4.75 27.56
CA ALA A 373 -12.57 4.85 28.81
C ALA A 373 -12.77 6.33 29.17
N ASP A 374 -14.01 6.75 29.25
CA ASP A 374 -14.48 8.09 29.59
C ASP A 374 -14.94 8.14 31.05
N ASP A 375 -14.69 9.29 31.69
CA ASP A 375 -15.08 9.59 33.07
C ASP A 375 -14.72 8.48 34.08
N LEU A 376 -13.51 7.94 33.97
CA LEU A 376 -13.01 6.91 34.88
C LEU A 376 -12.91 7.50 36.29
N LYS A 377 -13.65 6.89 37.22
CA LYS A 377 -13.56 7.14 38.66
C LYS A 377 -13.37 5.82 39.35
N LEU A 378 -12.25 5.64 40.02
CA LEU A 378 -11.95 4.47 40.84
C LEU A 378 -11.62 4.93 42.26
N LYS A 379 -12.21 4.26 43.24
CA LYS A 379 -11.98 4.50 44.66
C LYS A 379 -11.78 3.20 45.41
N LEU A 380 -10.67 3.09 46.11
CA LEU A 380 -10.32 1.98 47.01
C LEU A 380 -10.10 2.53 48.41
N THR A 381 -10.88 2.09 49.40
CA THR A 381 -10.83 2.61 50.77
C THR A 381 -10.94 1.49 51.78
N GLY A 382 -10.12 1.51 52.84
CA GLY A 382 -10.18 0.56 53.96
C GLY A 382 -8.80 0.02 54.31
N LYS A 383 -8.74 -1.14 54.96
CA LYS A 383 -7.51 -1.91 55.17
C LYS A 383 -7.47 -3.05 54.15
N MET A 384 -6.31 -3.59 53.82
CA MET A 384 -6.21 -4.82 53.03
C MET A 384 -6.94 -6.00 53.68
N THR A 385 -7.22 -5.93 54.98
CA THR A 385 -8.05 -6.90 55.72
C THR A 385 -9.56 -6.62 55.72
N ASP A 386 -9.98 -5.43 55.26
CA ASP A 386 -11.38 -5.03 55.05
C ASP A 386 -11.40 -3.75 54.18
N TYR A 387 -11.45 -3.93 52.87
CA TYR A 387 -11.46 -2.85 51.88
C TYR A 387 -12.74 -2.83 51.06
N THR A 388 -13.05 -1.65 50.55
CA THR A 388 -14.14 -1.39 49.60
C THR A 388 -13.55 -0.84 48.31
N LEU A 389 -13.99 -1.37 47.18
CA LEU A 389 -13.61 -0.95 45.83
C LEU A 389 -14.87 -0.51 45.08
N SER A 390 -14.85 0.71 44.55
CA SER A 390 -15.88 1.21 43.64
C SER A 390 -15.24 1.75 42.37
N MET A 391 -15.85 1.46 41.22
CA MET A 391 -15.39 1.95 39.92
C MET A 391 -16.58 2.31 39.03
N ARG A 392 -16.47 3.42 38.29
CA ARG A 392 -17.40 3.81 37.24
C ARG A 392 -16.64 4.34 36.03
N THR A 393 -17.05 3.93 34.84
CA THR A 393 -16.52 4.46 33.57
C THR A 393 -17.49 4.18 32.41
N ALA A 394 -17.44 4.98 31.36
CA ALA A 394 -18.07 4.67 30.07
C ALA A 394 -16.98 4.23 29.08
N VAL A 395 -17.16 3.11 28.40
CA VAL A 395 -16.16 2.54 27.47
C VAL A 395 -16.71 2.43 26.06
N LYS A 396 -15.84 2.52 25.05
CA LYS A 396 -16.14 2.23 23.65
C LYS A 396 -14.86 1.81 22.92
N GLY A 397 -15.00 1.07 21.81
CA GLY A 397 -13.86 0.69 20.99
C GLY A 397 -14.25 0.13 19.62
N GLN A 398 -13.25 -0.24 18.82
CA GLN A 398 -13.44 -0.71 17.43
C GLN A 398 -14.34 -1.95 17.29
N GLU A 399 -14.36 -2.81 18.32
CA GLU A 399 -15.21 -4.02 18.40
C GLU A 399 -16.03 -4.09 19.70
N ILE A 400 -15.99 -3.02 20.50
CA ILE A 400 -16.70 -2.96 21.79
C ILE A 400 -17.80 -1.89 21.69
N PRO A 401 -19.08 -2.29 21.75
CA PRO A 401 -20.18 -1.33 21.72
C PRO A 401 -20.08 -0.39 22.92
N PRO A 402 -20.51 0.88 22.79
CA PRO A 402 -20.52 1.81 23.91
C PRO A 402 -21.23 1.21 25.13
N ALA A 403 -20.53 1.19 26.27
CA ALA A 403 -21.01 0.56 27.50
C ALA A 403 -20.70 1.42 28.72
N THR A 404 -21.59 1.41 29.72
CA THR A 404 -21.29 1.97 31.05
C THR A 404 -21.01 0.83 32.02
N ILE A 405 -19.85 0.87 32.68
CA ILE A 405 -19.43 -0.10 33.67
C ILE A 405 -19.51 0.53 35.05
N THR A 406 -20.16 -0.15 35.99
CA THR A 406 -20.14 0.19 37.43
C THR A 406 -19.82 -1.06 38.24
N LEU A 407 -18.83 -0.98 39.12
CA LEU A 407 -18.38 -2.06 39.99
C LEU A 407 -18.43 -1.59 41.44
N ASP A 408 -19.05 -2.38 42.31
CA ASP A 408 -18.97 -2.27 43.76
C ASP A 408 -18.52 -3.63 44.33
N ALA A 409 -17.43 -3.61 45.09
CA ALA A 409 -16.80 -4.79 45.68
C ALA A 409 -16.31 -4.52 47.11
N LYS A 410 -16.27 -5.57 47.92
CA LYS A 410 -15.65 -5.58 49.25
C LYS A 410 -14.73 -6.78 49.35
N GLY A 411 -13.58 -6.63 49.99
CA GLY A 411 -12.65 -7.74 50.10
C GLY A 411 -11.73 -7.62 51.29
N ASN A 412 -10.93 -8.66 51.46
CA ASN A 412 -9.87 -8.76 52.43
C ASN A 412 -8.69 -9.56 51.83
N GLU A 413 -7.74 -9.97 52.66
CA GLU A 413 -6.56 -10.72 52.24
C GLU A 413 -6.86 -12.15 51.76
N GLN A 414 -8.09 -12.63 51.95
CA GLN A 414 -8.51 -14.00 51.66
C GLN A 414 -9.58 -14.09 50.56
N GLN A 415 -10.38 -13.04 50.35
CA GLN A 415 -11.50 -13.07 49.40
C GLN A 415 -11.89 -11.68 48.90
N VAL A 416 -12.59 -11.63 47.77
CA VAL A 416 -13.34 -10.45 47.30
C VAL A 416 -14.77 -10.85 46.94
N ASN A 417 -15.71 -10.12 47.51
CA ASN A 417 -17.13 -10.19 47.21
C ASN A 417 -17.50 -9.02 46.28
N LEU A 418 -17.84 -9.34 45.04
CA LEU A 418 -18.44 -8.42 44.08
C LEU A 418 -19.95 -8.32 44.39
N ASP A 419 -20.32 -7.30 45.17
CA ASP A 419 -21.71 -6.99 45.51
C ASP A 419 -22.54 -6.76 44.23
N LYS A 420 -21.97 -6.02 43.29
CA LYS A 420 -22.57 -5.74 41.99
C LYS A 420 -21.55 -5.24 40.97
N LEU A 421 -21.37 -5.99 39.87
CA LEU A 421 -20.79 -5.49 38.63
C LEU A 421 -21.92 -5.33 37.61
N THR A 422 -22.13 -4.13 37.09
CA THR A 422 -23.10 -3.84 36.04
C THR A 422 -22.40 -3.36 34.79
N VAL A 423 -22.75 -3.94 33.66
CA VAL A 423 -22.38 -3.47 32.32
C VAL A 423 -23.66 -3.16 31.55
N ALA A 424 -23.90 -1.87 31.29
CA ALA A 424 -25.02 -1.41 30.49
C ALA A 424 -24.55 -1.14 29.05
N ALA A 425 -24.93 -1.99 28.12
CA ALA A 425 -24.53 -1.96 26.71
C ALA A 425 -25.65 -2.56 25.85
N LEU A 426 -25.67 -2.28 24.53
CA LEU A 426 -26.62 -2.88 23.58
C LEU A 426 -28.09 -2.71 24.01
N GLU A 427 -28.45 -1.53 24.52
CA GLU A 427 -29.79 -1.20 25.08
C GLU A 427 -30.25 -2.09 26.25
N GLY A 428 -29.38 -2.97 26.76
CA GLY A 428 -29.65 -3.90 27.84
C GLY A 428 -28.67 -3.74 29.00
N LYS A 429 -28.74 -4.69 29.93
CA LYS A 429 -27.95 -4.69 31.15
C LYS A 429 -27.48 -6.09 31.52
N THR A 430 -26.19 -6.23 31.76
CA THR A 430 -25.57 -7.43 32.33
C THR A 430 -25.19 -7.14 33.78
N GLU A 431 -25.58 -8.00 34.71
CA GLU A 431 -25.24 -7.91 36.12
C GLU A 431 -24.50 -9.17 36.58
N LEU A 432 -23.32 -9.02 37.20
CA LEU A 432 -22.57 -10.09 37.82
C LEU A 432 -22.50 -9.87 39.34
N LYS A 433 -22.85 -10.90 40.10
CA LYS A 433 -22.53 -11.04 41.53
C LYS A 433 -21.58 -12.18 41.68
N ALA A 434 -20.48 -12.00 42.40
CA ALA A 434 -19.49 -13.05 42.55
C ALA A 434 -18.76 -13.00 43.90
N LEU A 435 -18.44 -14.15 44.44
CA LEU A 435 -17.51 -14.30 45.55
C LEU A 435 -16.28 -15.05 45.02
N LEU A 436 -15.11 -14.44 45.09
CA LEU A 436 -13.82 -15.07 44.83
C LEU A 436 -13.08 -15.23 46.16
N ASP A 437 -12.63 -16.44 46.48
CA ASP A 437 -11.91 -16.80 47.70
C ASP A 437 -10.57 -17.43 47.31
N TRP A 438 -9.48 -17.05 47.95
CA TRP A 438 -8.15 -17.61 47.75
C TRP A 438 -7.47 -17.98 49.08
N GLN A 439 -8.25 -18.27 50.13
CA GLN A 439 -7.73 -18.61 51.45
C GLN A 439 -6.83 -19.85 51.42
N GLN A 440 -7.26 -20.89 50.69
CA GLN A 440 -6.51 -22.13 50.46
C GLN A 440 -6.22 -22.36 48.98
N ALA A 441 -7.24 -22.14 48.15
CA ALA A 441 -7.21 -22.28 46.71
C ALA A 441 -8.08 -21.18 46.10
N ILE A 442 -7.77 -20.73 44.89
CA ILE A 442 -8.63 -19.76 44.19
C ILE A 442 -9.95 -20.49 43.90
N SER A 443 -11.06 -20.03 44.45
CA SER A 443 -12.39 -20.58 44.25
C SER A 443 -13.39 -19.47 44.01
N TRP A 444 -14.45 -19.76 43.27
CA TRP A 444 -15.46 -18.76 42.95
C TRP A 444 -16.87 -19.31 42.99
N ARG A 445 -17.81 -18.41 43.25
CA ARG A 445 -19.24 -18.60 42.97
C ARG A 445 -19.74 -17.33 42.30
N GLY A 446 -20.28 -17.45 41.09
CA GLY A 446 -20.77 -16.33 40.30
C GLY A 446 -22.20 -16.53 39.85
N GLU A 447 -22.97 -15.45 39.82
CA GLU A 447 -24.29 -15.36 39.20
C GLU A 447 -24.28 -14.21 38.19
N LEU A 448 -24.42 -14.55 36.92
CA LEU A 448 -24.49 -13.63 35.79
C LEU A 448 -25.93 -13.55 35.29
N THR A 449 -26.52 -12.36 35.32
CA THR A 449 -27.86 -12.09 34.79
C THR A 449 -27.76 -11.19 33.57
N LEU A 450 -28.38 -11.59 32.46
CA LEU A 450 -28.52 -10.81 31.23
C LEU A 450 -29.97 -10.32 31.15
N ASN A 451 -30.18 -9.02 31.02
CA ASN A 451 -31.50 -8.39 30.91
C ASN A 451 -31.57 -7.52 29.65
N GLY A 452 -32.36 -7.97 28.67
CA GLY A 452 -32.72 -7.18 27.50
C GLY A 452 -31.57 -6.84 26.55
N ILE A 453 -30.55 -7.71 26.43
CA ILE A 453 -29.42 -7.47 25.51
C ILE A 453 -29.94 -7.44 24.08
N ASN A 454 -29.83 -6.29 23.40
CA ASN A 454 -30.37 -6.04 22.06
C ASN A 454 -29.26 -5.74 21.04
N THR A 455 -28.96 -6.71 20.16
CA THR A 455 -27.90 -6.57 19.15
C THR A 455 -28.35 -5.90 17.86
N ALA A 456 -29.62 -5.49 17.72
CA ALA A 456 -30.19 -5.05 16.44
C ALA A 456 -29.48 -3.84 15.81
N LYS A 457 -28.91 -2.94 16.61
CA LYS A 457 -28.19 -1.77 16.13
C LYS A 457 -26.78 -2.10 15.63
N GLU A 458 -26.10 -3.02 16.31
CA GLU A 458 -24.70 -3.39 16.01
C GLU A 458 -24.61 -4.47 14.93
N PHE A 459 -25.57 -5.40 14.94
CA PHE A 459 -25.67 -6.50 13.98
C PHE A 459 -27.08 -6.53 13.34
N PRO A 460 -27.39 -5.62 12.40
CA PRO A 460 -28.74 -5.49 11.80
C PRO A 460 -29.19 -6.72 11.00
N GLU A 461 -28.24 -7.48 10.45
CA GLU A 461 -28.49 -8.73 9.73
C GLU A 461 -28.87 -9.90 10.66
N TRP A 462 -28.58 -9.75 11.96
CA TRP A 462 -28.82 -10.74 13.00
C TRP A 462 -29.24 -10.08 14.34
N PRO A 463 -30.40 -9.41 14.36
CA PRO A 463 -30.91 -8.75 15.55
C PRO A 463 -31.29 -9.80 16.59
N SER A 464 -30.78 -9.67 17.81
CA SER A 464 -31.04 -10.60 18.92
C SER A 464 -31.49 -9.83 20.14
N LYS A 465 -32.50 -10.33 20.85
CA LYS A 465 -32.96 -9.84 22.14
C LYS A 465 -32.88 -10.99 23.15
N LEU A 466 -31.89 -10.95 24.04
CA LEU A 466 -31.58 -12.07 24.93
C LEU A 466 -31.69 -11.66 26.41
N ASN A 467 -32.21 -12.60 27.20
CA ASN A 467 -32.21 -12.59 28.66
C ASN A 467 -31.62 -13.89 29.15
N GLY A 468 -30.99 -13.91 30.31
CA GLY A 468 -30.43 -15.15 30.82
C GLY A 468 -29.96 -15.08 32.25
N LEU A 469 -29.77 -16.26 32.83
CA LEU A 469 -29.22 -16.49 34.15
C LEU A 469 -28.19 -17.61 34.03
N ILE A 470 -26.96 -17.33 34.44
CA ILE A 470 -25.88 -18.29 34.46
C ILE A 470 -25.28 -18.30 35.85
N LYS A 471 -25.36 -19.43 36.54
CA LYS A 471 -24.69 -19.65 37.83
C LYS A 471 -23.47 -20.52 37.61
N THR A 472 -22.32 -20.10 38.11
CA THR A 472 -21.07 -20.83 38.02
C THR A 472 -20.44 -21.00 39.40
N ARG A 473 -19.77 -22.12 39.62
CA ARG A 473 -18.90 -22.31 40.79
C ARG A 473 -17.69 -23.13 40.38
N GLY A 474 -16.53 -22.87 40.99
CA GLY A 474 -15.33 -23.62 40.66
C GLY A 474 -14.17 -23.34 41.61
N SER A 475 -13.07 -24.03 41.38
CA SER A 475 -11.81 -23.81 42.09
C SER A 475 -10.61 -24.13 41.21
N LEU A 476 -9.49 -23.46 41.44
CA LEU A 476 -8.17 -23.63 40.85
C LEU A 476 -7.16 -23.86 41.99
N TYR A 477 -6.52 -25.01 41.99
CA TYR A 477 -5.51 -25.41 42.98
C TYR A 477 -4.40 -26.23 42.33
N GLY A 478 -3.14 -25.88 42.58
CA GLY A 478 -1.98 -26.59 42.04
C GLY A 478 -1.98 -26.71 40.50
N GLY A 479 -2.44 -25.67 39.80
CA GLY A 479 -2.58 -25.67 38.33
C GLY A 479 -3.80 -26.44 37.79
N THR A 480 -4.60 -27.07 38.64
CA THR A 480 -5.80 -27.83 38.25
C THR A 480 -7.08 -27.07 38.59
N TRP A 481 -8.01 -26.97 37.64
CA TRP A 481 -9.31 -26.34 37.80
C TRP A 481 -10.44 -27.37 37.85
N GLN A 482 -11.51 -27.05 38.56
CA GLN A 482 -12.81 -27.71 38.48
C GLN A 482 -13.91 -26.64 38.41
N MET A 483 -14.94 -26.89 37.62
CA MET A 483 -16.03 -25.96 37.39
C MET A 483 -17.36 -26.70 37.30
N GLU A 484 -18.40 -26.05 37.77
CA GLU A 484 -19.79 -26.47 37.62
C GLU A 484 -20.62 -25.26 37.20
N VAL A 485 -21.57 -25.47 36.30
CA VAL A 485 -22.63 -24.53 35.95
C VAL A 485 -23.94 -25.18 36.37
N PRO A 486 -24.40 -24.95 37.62
CA PRO A 486 -25.63 -25.56 38.13
C PRO A 486 -26.90 -25.04 37.45
N GLU A 487 -26.82 -23.89 36.80
CA GLU A 487 -27.93 -23.30 36.07
C GLU A 487 -27.37 -22.50 34.89
N LEU A 488 -27.65 -22.95 33.68
CA LEU A 488 -27.53 -22.19 32.44
C LEU A 488 -28.94 -22.02 31.91
N LYS A 489 -29.42 -20.78 31.79
CA LYS A 489 -30.71 -20.46 31.18
C LYS A 489 -30.57 -19.22 30.31
N LEU A 490 -30.78 -19.34 29.01
CA LEU A 490 -30.81 -18.23 28.07
C LEU A 490 -32.12 -18.28 27.29
N THR A 491 -32.87 -17.17 27.29
CA THR A 491 -34.16 -17.07 26.62
C THR A 491 -34.21 -15.77 25.82
N GLY A 492 -34.96 -15.75 24.74
CA GLY A 492 -35.09 -14.52 23.96
C GLY A 492 -35.51 -14.81 22.54
N ASN A 493 -35.15 -13.91 21.64
CA ASN A 493 -35.34 -14.11 20.21
C ASN A 493 -34.08 -13.72 19.45
N VAL A 494 -33.79 -14.48 18.40
CA VAL A 494 -32.86 -14.16 17.34
C VAL A 494 -33.70 -13.98 16.09
N LYS A 495 -33.71 -12.78 15.50
CA LYS A 495 -34.70 -12.37 14.50
C LYS A 495 -36.12 -12.56 15.04
N GLN A 496 -36.90 -13.42 14.38
CA GLN A 496 -38.24 -13.84 14.81
C GLN A 496 -38.24 -15.20 15.51
N ASN A 497 -37.09 -15.87 15.59
CA ASN A 497 -36.98 -17.21 16.16
C ASN A 497 -36.73 -17.13 17.65
N LYS A 498 -37.56 -17.85 18.42
CA LYS A 498 -37.37 -18.00 19.86
C LYS A 498 -36.05 -18.73 20.15
N VAL A 499 -35.27 -18.21 21.08
CA VAL A 499 -34.09 -18.89 21.63
C VAL A 499 -34.46 -19.43 23.00
N ASN A 500 -34.13 -20.69 23.26
CA ASN A 500 -34.15 -21.28 24.59
C ASN A 500 -32.94 -22.21 24.76
N VAL A 501 -32.05 -21.87 25.68
CA VAL A 501 -30.94 -22.73 26.08
C VAL A 501 -31.09 -23.01 27.56
N ASP A 502 -31.11 -24.28 27.94
CA ASP A 502 -31.15 -24.69 29.32
C ASP A 502 -30.30 -25.93 29.57
N GLY A 503 -29.63 -25.99 30.72
CA GLY A 503 -28.83 -27.15 31.07
C GLY A 503 -27.93 -26.96 32.28
N THR A 504 -27.23 -28.05 32.61
CA THR A 504 -26.19 -28.08 33.64
C THR A 504 -24.96 -28.80 33.11
N LEU A 505 -23.78 -28.39 33.57
CA LEU A 505 -22.52 -29.01 33.18
C LEU A 505 -21.52 -28.93 34.33
N LYS A 506 -20.67 -29.95 34.45
CA LYS A 506 -19.55 -30.02 35.39
C LYS A 506 -18.29 -30.46 34.63
N GLY A 507 -17.16 -29.83 34.88
CA GLY A 507 -15.90 -30.06 34.17
C GLY A 507 -14.68 -29.90 35.08
N ASN A 508 -13.51 -30.37 34.65
CA ASN A 508 -12.23 -30.11 35.31
C ASN A 508 -11.04 -30.10 34.33
N SER A 509 -9.84 -29.80 34.85
CA SER A 509 -8.56 -29.78 34.11
C SER A 509 -8.22 -31.06 33.36
N TYR A 510 -8.79 -32.20 33.74
CA TYR A 510 -8.54 -33.49 33.10
C TYR A 510 -9.55 -33.79 31.99
N MET A 511 -10.26 -32.77 31.50
CA MET A 511 -11.32 -32.88 30.49
C MET A 511 -12.45 -33.83 30.92
N GLN A 512 -12.67 -33.99 32.23
CA GLN A 512 -13.75 -34.81 32.76
C GLN A 512 -15.04 -33.99 32.81
N TRP A 513 -15.84 -34.08 31.76
CA TRP A 513 -17.11 -33.37 31.63
C TRP A 513 -18.29 -34.28 31.94
N MET A 514 -19.23 -33.80 32.73
CA MET A 514 -20.54 -34.40 32.95
C MET A 514 -21.61 -33.40 32.51
N ILE A 515 -22.44 -33.82 31.57
CA ILE A 515 -23.51 -33.03 30.97
C ILE A 515 -24.81 -33.82 31.17
N PRO A 516 -25.54 -33.65 32.29
CA PRO A 516 -26.79 -34.36 32.53
C PRO A 516 -27.83 -34.11 31.43
N GLY A 517 -27.84 -32.90 30.88
CA GLY A 517 -28.64 -32.50 29.74
C GLY A 517 -28.38 -31.02 29.40
N LEU A 518 -28.13 -30.76 28.12
CA LEU A 518 -28.03 -29.44 27.54
C LEU A 518 -29.00 -29.37 26.36
N HIS A 519 -30.06 -28.59 26.52
CA HIS A 519 -31.07 -28.33 25.51
C HIS A 519 -30.76 -27.00 24.82
N LEU A 520 -30.68 -27.03 23.49
CA LEU A 520 -30.44 -25.87 22.65
C LEU A 520 -31.60 -25.75 21.66
N GLU A 521 -32.35 -24.66 21.71
CA GLU A 521 -33.50 -24.39 20.84
C GLU A 521 -33.35 -23.03 20.15
N LEU A 522 -33.49 -23.04 18.82
CA LEU A 522 -33.52 -21.85 17.97
C LEU A 522 -34.67 -21.99 16.96
N GLY A 523 -35.81 -21.37 17.29
CA GLY A 523 -37.05 -21.49 16.53
C GLY A 523 -37.55 -22.94 16.54
N PRO A 524 -37.75 -23.58 15.37
CA PRO A 524 -38.18 -24.97 15.32
C PRO A 524 -37.01 -25.97 15.44
N ASN A 525 -35.75 -25.49 15.48
CA ASN A 525 -34.56 -26.34 15.51
C ASN A 525 -34.12 -26.60 16.94
N SER A 526 -33.82 -27.85 17.26
CA SER A 526 -33.35 -28.26 18.58
C SER A 526 -32.11 -29.17 18.48
N ALA A 527 -31.23 -29.06 19.47
CA ALA A 527 -30.17 -30.01 19.73
C ALA A 527 -30.15 -30.38 21.20
N GLU A 528 -30.05 -31.67 21.49
CA GLU A 528 -29.90 -32.21 22.85
C GLU A 528 -28.54 -32.87 22.98
N VAL A 529 -27.76 -32.45 23.98
CA VAL A 529 -26.47 -33.05 24.32
C VAL A 529 -26.54 -33.58 25.74
N LYS A 530 -26.17 -34.85 25.95
CA LYS A 530 -26.13 -35.47 27.27
C LYS A 530 -25.04 -36.52 27.36
N GLY A 531 -24.54 -36.75 28.56
CA GLY A 531 -23.57 -37.80 28.84
C GLY A 531 -22.35 -37.31 29.58
N GLU A 532 -21.30 -38.13 29.54
CA GLU A 532 -20.04 -37.91 30.22
C GLU A 532 -18.86 -38.09 29.27
N LEU A 533 -17.83 -37.27 29.47
CA LEU A 533 -16.53 -37.38 28.83
C LEU A 533 -15.55 -37.53 29.97
N GLY A 534 -15.05 -38.72 30.24
CA GLY A 534 -14.02 -38.97 31.25
C GLY A 534 -12.90 -39.83 30.68
N VAL A 535 -11.71 -39.76 31.30
CA VAL A 535 -10.54 -40.56 30.90
C VAL A 535 -10.86 -42.05 30.82
N LYS A 536 -11.69 -42.55 31.74
CA LYS A 536 -12.09 -43.97 31.84
C LYS A 536 -13.38 -44.32 31.10
N ASP A 537 -14.30 -43.37 30.93
CA ASP A 537 -15.61 -43.60 30.32
C ASP A 537 -15.97 -42.40 29.42
N LEU A 538 -16.00 -42.61 28.11
CA LEU A 538 -16.63 -41.73 27.15
C LEU A 538 -18.02 -42.26 26.87
N ASN A 539 -19.04 -41.44 27.10
CA ASN A 539 -20.42 -41.77 26.86
C ASN A 539 -21.22 -40.48 26.62
N LEU A 540 -21.06 -39.90 25.43
CA LEU A 540 -21.74 -38.67 25.02
C LEU A 540 -22.73 -38.96 23.89
N ASP A 541 -23.94 -38.45 24.02
CA ASP A 541 -24.98 -38.47 22.99
C ASP A 541 -25.34 -37.05 22.59
N ALA A 542 -25.32 -36.78 21.29
CA ALA A 542 -25.84 -35.56 20.69
C ALA A 542 -26.92 -35.93 19.66
N THR A 543 -28.13 -35.43 19.88
CA THR A 543 -29.26 -35.58 18.96
C THR A 543 -29.58 -34.23 18.34
N ILE A 544 -29.56 -34.15 17.01
CA ILE A 544 -29.87 -32.94 16.25
C ILE A 544 -31.22 -33.14 15.58
N ASN A 545 -32.15 -32.21 15.80
CA ASN A 545 -33.44 -32.15 15.12
C ASN A 545 -33.71 -30.73 14.65
N ALA A 546 -33.29 -30.43 13.41
CA ALA A 546 -33.47 -29.15 12.76
C ALA A 546 -34.42 -29.29 11.55
N PRO A 547 -35.75 -29.25 11.76
CA PRO A 547 -36.73 -29.39 10.69
C PRO A 547 -36.85 -28.15 9.79
N GLY A 548 -36.18 -27.04 10.11
CA GLY A 548 -36.16 -25.83 9.28
C GLY A 548 -35.04 -24.88 9.71
N LEU A 549 -33.87 -24.99 9.07
CA LEU A 549 -32.68 -24.17 9.31
C LEU A 549 -32.84 -22.73 8.81
N ASP A 550 -33.92 -22.44 8.10
CA ASP A 550 -34.26 -21.10 7.63
C ASP A 550 -34.25 -20.11 8.81
N ASN A 551 -33.61 -18.96 8.62
CA ASN A 551 -33.45 -17.91 9.63
C ASN A 551 -32.60 -18.27 10.86
N ALA A 552 -31.95 -19.44 10.91
CA ALA A 552 -30.95 -19.75 11.94
C ALA A 552 -29.66 -18.93 11.73
N LEU A 553 -29.29 -18.71 10.47
CA LEU A 553 -28.18 -17.89 9.97
C LEU A 553 -28.64 -17.16 8.69
N PRO A 554 -28.14 -15.95 8.38
CA PRO A 554 -28.40 -15.31 7.10
C PRO A 554 -28.04 -16.21 5.92
N GLY A 555 -28.99 -16.42 5.00
CA GLY A 555 -28.83 -17.28 3.82
C GLY A 555 -28.90 -18.78 4.07
N LEU A 556 -28.89 -19.26 5.33
CA LEU A 556 -28.98 -20.69 5.65
C LEU A 556 -30.44 -21.17 5.56
N GLY A 557 -30.65 -22.35 4.96
CA GLY A 557 -31.95 -23.02 4.91
C GLY A 557 -31.82 -24.53 4.77
N GLY A 558 -32.95 -25.24 4.84
CA GLY A 558 -33.01 -26.70 4.71
C GLY A 558 -33.29 -27.42 6.03
N THR A 559 -32.99 -28.71 6.09
CA THR A 559 -33.28 -29.55 7.26
C THR A 559 -32.08 -30.42 7.62
N ALA A 560 -31.90 -30.72 8.90
CA ALA A 560 -30.90 -31.66 9.39
C ALA A 560 -31.46 -32.51 10.53
N LYS A 561 -31.20 -33.81 10.47
CA LYS A 561 -31.44 -34.76 11.56
C LYS A 561 -30.22 -35.61 11.73
N GLY A 562 -29.77 -35.82 12.96
CA GLY A 562 -28.60 -36.64 13.18
C GLY A 562 -28.46 -37.12 14.61
N LEU A 563 -27.74 -38.22 14.75
CA LEU A 563 -27.36 -38.81 16.02
C LEU A 563 -25.85 -39.02 16.00
N VAL A 564 -25.17 -38.44 16.98
CA VAL A 564 -23.74 -38.64 17.20
C VAL A 564 -23.55 -39.24 18.58
N LYS A 565 -22.83 -40.35 18.65
CA LYS A 565 -22.49 -41.03 19.90
C LYS A 565 -20.98 -41.16 20.02
N VAL A 566 -20.45 -40.72 21.14
CA VAL A 566 -19.08 -40.99 21.56
C VAL A 566 -19.13 -42.04 22.66
N ARG A 567 -18.38 -43.12 22.49
CA ARG A 567 -18.32 -44.28 23.40
C ARG A 567 -16.87 -44.68 23.69
N GLY A 568 -16.63 -45.55 24.65
CA GLY A 568 -15.30 -46.13 24.92
C GLY A 568 -14.54 -45.39 26.01
N THR A 569 -13.23 -45.21 25.84
CA THR A 569 -12.36 -44.46 26.77
C THR A 569 -11.60 -43.37 26.00
N VAL A 570 -10.90 -42.46 26.68
CA VAL A 570 -10.06 -41.45 25.99
C VAL A 570 -8.94 -42.11 25.17
N GLU A 571 -8.42 -43.25 25.62
CA GLU A 571 -7.40 -44.03 24.90
C GLU A 571 -7.99 -44.90 23.78
N ALA A 572 -9.28 -45.25 23.90
CA ALA A 572 -9.99 -46.14 22.99
C ALA A 572 -11.38 -45.60 22.59
N PRO A 573 -11.50 -44.39 22.00
CA PRO A 573 -12.80 -43.81 21.68
C PRO A 573 -13.44 -44.53 20.49
N GLN A 574 -14.76 -44.66 20.54
CA GLN A 574 -15.60 -45.05 19.43
C GLN A 574 -16.54 -43.90 19.08
N LEU A 575 -16.49 -43.44 17.84
CA LEU A 575 -17.40 -42.45 17.27
C LEU A 575 -18.40 -43.14 16.36
N LEU A 576 -19.68 -43.02 16.69
CA LEU A 576 -20.81 -43.42 15.84
C LEU A 576 -21.52 -42.16 15.36
N ALA A 577 -21.70 -42.01 14.06
CA ALA A 577 -22.43 -40.89 13.47
C ALA A 577 -23.43 -41.39 12.43
N ASP A 578 -24.67 -40.92 12.51
CA ASP A 578 -25.71 -41.05 11.50
C ASP A 578 -26.35 -39.68 11.34
N ILE A 579 -25.99 -38.97 10.26
CA ILE A 579 -26.42 -37.59 10.02
C ILE A 579 -27.01 -37.52 8.61
N THR A 580 -28.24 -37.03 8.52
CA THR A 580 -28.92 -36.74 7.26
C THR A 580 -29.36 -35.27 7.23
N ALA A 581 -28.87 -34.53 6.25
CA ALA A 581 -29.34 -33.17 5.96
C ALA A 581 -29.93 -33.11 4.56
N ARG A 582 -31.00 -32.33 4.36
CA ARG A 582 -31.72 -32.22 3.09
C ARG A 582 -32.06 -30.78 2.76
N GLY A 583 -31.98 -30.44 1.48
CA GLY A 583 -32.30 -29.12 0.94
C GLY A 583 -31.47 -28.01 1.59
N LEU A 584 -30.21 -28.30 1.93
CA LEU A 584 -29.30 -27.33 2.53
C LEU A 584 -29.07 -26.21 1.53
N ARG A 585 -29.24 -24.97 1.98
CA ARG A 585 -28.97 -23.77 1.19
C ARG A 585 -28.15 -22.83 2.02
N TRP A 586 -27.13 -22.22 1.44
CA TRP A 586 -26.38 -21.12 2.05
C TRP A 586 -26.00 -20.13 0.96
N GLN A 587 -26.64 -18.97 0.94
CA GLN A 587 -26.50 -17.99 -0.14
C GLN A 587 -26.83 -18.63 -1.51
N GLU A 588 -25.87 -18.66 -2.44
CA GLU A 588 -26.02 -19.27 -3.77
C GLU A 588 -25.71 -20.77 -3.78
N LEU A 589 -25.09 -21.31 -2.73
CA LEU A 589 -24.80 -22.73 -2.60
C LEU A 589 -26.07 -23.50 -2.20
N SER A 590 -26.38 -24.55 -2.93
CA SER A 590 -27.44 -25.49 -2.60
C SER A 590 -26.94 -26.93 -2.65
N VAL A 591 -27.41 -27.76 -1.72
CA VAL A 591 -27.11 -29.19 -1.63
C VAL A 591 -28.42 -29.93 -1.35
N ALA A 592 -28.86 -30.81 -2.26
CA ALA A 592 -30.13 -31.51 -2.07
C ALA A 592 -30.10 -32.48 -0.90
N GLN A 593 -28.99 -33.21 -0.71
CA GLN A 593 -28.86 -34.13 0.41
C GLN A 593 -27.41 -34.37 0.82
N VAL A 594 -27.18 -34.46 2.13
CA VAL A 594 -25.94 -34.96 2.73
C VAL A 594 -26.31 -36.14 3.64
N ARG A 595 -25.63 -37.26 3.48
CA ARG A 595 -25.72 -38.41 4.38
C ARG A 595 -24.32 -38.80 4.83
N VAL A 596 -24.13 -38.88 6.13
CA VAL A 596 -22.87 -39.30 6.77
C VAL A 596 -23.17 -40.45 7.71
N GLU A 597 -22.55 -41.60 7.45
CA GLU A 597 -22.56 -42.76 8.32
C GLU A 597 -21.13 -43.10 8.70
N GLY A 598 -20.84 -43.24 10.00
CA GLY A 598 -19.50 -43.56 10.48
C GLY A 598 -19.52 -44.42 11.73
N ASP A 599 -18.66 -45.44 11.76
CA ASP A 599 -18.29 -46.19 12.97
C ASP A 599 -16.77 -46.29 13.00
N ILE A 600 -16.14 -45.42 13.80
CA ILE A 600 -14.68 -45.30 13.91
C ILE A 600 -14.29 -45.61 15.35
N LYS A 601 -13.42 -46.60 15.53
CA LYS A 601 -12.86 -47.03 16.82
C LYS A 601 -11.38 -46.72 16.84
N SER A 602 -10.88 -46.16 17.92
CA SER A 602 -9.46 -45.85 18.10
C SER A 602 -8.86 -46.60 19.28
N THR A 603 -8.96 -47.93 19.28
CA THR A 603 -8.36 -48.84 20.30
C THR A 603 -6.82 -48.94 20.14
N ASP A 604 -6.22 -50.14 20.29
CA ASP A 604 -4.80 -50.41 19.98
C ASP A 604 -4.38 -49.95 18.57
N GLN A 605 -5.34 -49.92 17.65
CA GLN A 605 -5.24 -49.31 16.32
C GLN A 605 -6.53 -48.57 16.00
N ILE A 606 -6.44 -47.53 15.17
CA ILE A 606 -7.61 -46.89 14.58
C ILE A 606 -8.22 -47.85 13.55
N ALA A 607 -9.52 -48.09 13.58
CA ALA A 607 -10.22 -48.90 12.58
C ALA A 607 -11.69 -48.49 12.48
N GLY A 608 -12.27 -48.62 11.29
CA GLY A 608 -13.67 -48.27 11.12
C GLY A 608 -14.14 -48.21 9.68
N ILE A 609 -15.33 -47.67 9.52
CA ILE A 609 -15.96 -47.32 8.25
C ILE A 609 -16.45 -45.87 8.30
N LEU A 610 -16.35 -45.17 7.18
CA LEU A 610 -16.90 -43.84 6.97
C LEU A 610 -17.48 -43.78 5.55
N ASP A 611 -18.78 -43.56 5.47
CA ASP A 611 -19.54 -43.44 4.24
C ASP A 611 -20.17 -42.04 4.18
N VAL A 612 -19.66 -41.20 3.29
CA VAL A 612 -20.18 -39.85 3.04
C VAL A 612 -20.76 -39.81 1.63
N ARG A 613 -22.02 -39.37 1.54
CA ARG A 613 -22.73 -39.19 0.27
C ARG A 613 -23.36 -37.80 0.22
N VAL A 614 -22.96 -37.02 -0.77
CA VAL A 614 -23.49 -35.67 -1.01
C VAL A 614 -24.11 -35.63 -2.40
N GLU A 615 -25.37 -35.20 -2.49
CA GLU A 615 -26.16 -35.20 -3.73
C GLU A 615 -26.53 -33.76 -4.14
N GLN A 616 -26.41 -33.48 -5.43
CA GLN A 616 -26.84 -32.24 -6.10
C GLN A 616 -26.28 -30.98 -5.41
N ILE A 617 -24.97 -30.79 -5.46
CA ILE A 617 -24.30 -29.54 -5.08
C ILE A 617 -24.40 -28.59 -6.28
N SER A 618 -24.96 -27.40 -6.07
CA SER A 618 -25.12 -26.39 -7.12
C SER A 618 -24.84 -24.98 -6.61
N GLN A 619 -24.08 -24.22 -7.38
CA GLN A 619 -23.83 -22.78 -7.28
C GLN A 619 -23.42 -22.27 -8.70
N PRO A 620 -23.23 -20.97 -8.98
CA PRO A 620 -22.78 -20.53 -10.30
C PRO A 620 -21.52 -21.29 -10.77
N ASP A 621 -21.55 -21.73 -12.02
CA ASP A 621 -20.49 -22.51 -12.70
C ASP A 621 -20.12 -23.88 -12.09
N VAL A 622 -20.85 -24.35 -11.07
CA VAL A 622 -20.61 -25.66 -10.42
C VAL A 622 -21.92 -26.43 -10.27
N SER A 623 -21.96 -27.62 -10.85
CA SER A 623 -23.11 -28.52 -10.78
C SER A 623 -22.64 -29.97 -10.57
N ILE A 624 -22.49 -30.36 -9.31
CA ILE A 624 -22.03 -31.70 -8.91
C ILE A 624 -23.24 -32.56 -8.50
N ASN A 625 -23.58 -33.54 -9.32
CA ASN A 625 -24.69 -34.45 -9.09
C ASN A 625 -24.48 -35.36 -7.87
N LEU A 626 -23.25 -35.85 -7.67
CA LEU A 626 -22.94 -36.81 -6.62
C LEU A 626 -21.46 -36.75 -6.20
N VAL A 627 -21.21 -36.69 -4.90
CA VAL A 627 -19.92 -36.97 -4.27
C VAL A 627 -20.08 -38.15 -3.33
N THR A 628 -19.24 -39.18 -3.49
CA THR A 628 -19.15 -40.30 -2.53
C THR A 628 -17.73 -40.44 -2.03
N LEU A 629 -17.55 -40.44 -0.71
CA LEU A 629 -16.30 -40.77 -0.05
C LEU A 629 -16.56 -41.99 0.84
N ASN A 630 -15.90 -43.10 0.53
CA ASN A 630 -15.96 -44.34 1.29
C ASN A 630 -14.56 -44.62 1.85
N ALA A 631 -14.41 -44.69 3.16
CA ALA A 631 -13.17 -45.07 3.82
C ALA A 631 -13.42 -46.26 4.75
N LYS A 632 -12.53 -47.25 4.74
CA LYS A 632 -12.65 -48.46 5.56
C LYS A 632 -11.30 -49.05 5.92
N GLY A 633 -11.28 -49.89 6.96
CA GLY A 633 -10.11 -50.69 7.34
C GLY A 633 -9.52 -50.24 8.68
N SER A 634 -8.24 -50.54 8.91
CA SER A 634 -7.49 -50.13 10.09
C SER A 634 -6.26 -49.30 9.75
N GLU A 635 -5.64 -48.74 10.77
CA GLU A 635 -4.39 -48.01 10.69
C GLU A 635 -3.31 -48.79 9.93
N LYS A 636 -3.19 -50.10 10.20
CA LYS A 636 -2.26 -50.99 9.49
C LYS A 636 -2.66 -51.32 8.05
N GLN A 637 -3.94 -51.19 7.71
CA GLN A 637 -4.44 -51.43 6.35
C GLN A 637 -5.78 -50.73 6.15
N HIS A 638 -5.79 -49.62 5.42
CA HIS A 638 -6.98 -48.84 5.12
C HIS A 638 -7.09 -48.53 3.64
N GLU A 639 -8.32 -48.35 3.18
CA GLU A 639 -8.67 -47.98 1.82
C GLU A 639 -9.62 -46.78 1.86
N LEU A 640 -9.38 -45.81 0.98
CA LEU A 640 -10.23 -44.66 0.73
C LEU A 640 -10.55 -44.61 -0.75
N GLN A 641 -11.84 -44.45 -1.07
CA GLN A 641 -12.34 -44.27 -2.42
C GLN A 641 -13.16 -42.98 -2.46
N LEU A 642 -12.77 -42.08 -3.36
CA LEU A 642 -13.51 -40.85 -3.65
C LEU A 642 -14.04 -40.94 -5.08
N ARG A 643 -15.31 -40.61 -5.28
CA ARG A 643 -15.92 -40.41 -6.60
C ARG A 643 -16.69 -39.09 -6.62
N ILE A 644 -16.57 -38.37 -7.72
CA ILE A 644 -17.24 -37.09 -7.98
C ILE A 644 -17.91 -37.20 -9.35
N GLN A 645 -19.18 -36.83 -9.46
CA GLN A 645 -19.94 -36.84 -10.70
C GLN A 645 -20.60 -35.48 -10.91
N GLY A 646 -20.24 -34.78 -11.98
CA GLY A 646 -20.78 -33.47 -12.36
C GLY A 646 -19.76 -32.56 -13.04
N GLU A 647 -20.04 -31.27 -13.04
CA GLU A 647 -19.25 -30.20 -13.68
C GLU A 647 -18.83 -29.15 -12.64
N PRO A 648 -17.65 -28.51 -12.81
CA PRO A 648 -16.69 -28.66 -13.91
C PRO A 648 -15.78 -29.89 -13.78
N VAL A 649 -15.79 -30.58 -12.65
CA VAL A 649 -14.90 -31.72 -12.37
C VAL A 649 -15.70 -32.97 -12.00
N SER A 650 -15.40 -34.08 -12.66
CA SER A 650 -15.86 -35.42 -12.28
C SER A 650 -14.72 -36.41 -12.33
N GLY A 651 -14.76 -37.48 -11.54
CA GLY A 651 -13.64 -38.40 -11.48
C GLY A 651 -13.68 -39.34 -10.30
N GLN A 652 -12.57 -40.03 -10.10
CA GLN A 652 -12.37 -40.94 -8.98
C GLN A 652 -10.89 -41.02 -8.61
N LEU A 653 -10.62 -41.39 -7.36
CA LEU A 653 -9.31 -41.83 -6.89
C LEU A 653 -9.47 -42.96 -5.87
N ASN A 654 -8.48 -43.84 -5.82
CA ASN A 654 -8.36 -44.87 -4.80
C ASN A 654 -7.03 -44.68 -4.06
N LEU A 655 -7.08 -44.68 -2.72
CA LEU A 655 -5.92 -44.59 -1.85
C LEU A 655 -5.92 -45.81 -0.93
N ALA A 656 -4.90 -46.64 -1.01
CA ALA A 656 -4.67 -47.72 -0.05
C ALA A 656 -3.45 -47.38 0.81
N GLY A 657 -3.50 -47.62 2.11
CA GLY A 657 -2.44 -47.23 3.01
C GLY A 657 -2.29 -48.10 4.25
N SER A 658 -1.16 -47.93 4.91
CA SER A 658 -0.78 -48.57 6.17
C SER A 658 0.05 -47.56 6.97
N PHE A 659 -0.22 -47.47 8.27
CA PHE A 659 0.53 -46.63 9.20
C PHE A 659 1.14 -47.52 10.28
N ASP A 660 2.43 -47.32 10.52
CA ASP A 660 3.16 -47.94 11.62
C ASP A 660 3.39 -46.90 12.73
N ARG A 661 2.74 -47.09 13.88
CA ARG A 661 2.88 -46.19 15.05
C ARG A 661 4.29 -46.11 15.59
N LYS A 662 5.08 -47.19 15.55
CA LYS A 662 6.43 -47.22 16.14
C LYS A 662 7.42 -46.44 15.30
N GLU A 663 7.31 -46.59 13.99
CA GLU A 663 8.12 -45.88 13.02
C GLU A 663 7.58 -44.46 12.72
N GLU A 664 6.36 -44.16 13.16
CA GLU A 664 5.58 -42.97 12.78
C GLU A 664 5.59 -42.74 11.26
N ARG A 665 5.34 -43.82 10.54
CA ARG A 665 5.51 -43.87 9.08
C ARG A 665 4.24 -44.35 8.42
N TRP A 666 3.72 -43.53 7.52
CA TRP A 666 2.61 -43.90 6.65
C TRP A 666 3.14 -44.32 5.29
N LYS A 667 2.75 -45.50 4.82
CA LYS A 667 3.00 -45.97 3.46
C LYS A 667 1.68 -46.19 2.76
N GLY A 668 1.57 -45.70 1.54
CA GLY A 668 0.37 -45.89 0.75
C GLY A 668 0.61 -45.93 -0.74
N THR A 669 -0.46 -46.17 -1.47
CA THR A 669 -0.47 -46.26 -2.92
C THR A 669 -1.71 -45.54 -3.42
N LEU A 670 -1.49 -44.51 -4.25
CA LEU A 670 -2.55 -43.81 -4.97
C LEU A 670 -2.71 -44.49 -6.34
N SER A 671 -3.89 -45.05 -6.60
CA SER A 671 -4.20 -45.81 -7.80
C SER A 671 -5.52 -45.38 -8.42
N ASN A 672 -5.74 -45.78 -9.67
CA ASN A 672 -7.02 -45.60 -10.37
C ASN A 672 -7.54 -44.13 -10.35
N THR A 673 -6.61 -43.18 -10.33
CA THR A 673 -6.94 -41.74 -10.29
C THR A 673 -7.20 -41.21 -11.69
N ARG A 674 -8.42 -40.73 -11.91
CA ARG A 674 -8.83 -40.06 -13.14
C ARG A 674 -9.82 -38.95 -12.86
N PHE A 675 -9.64 -37.80 -13.47
CA PHE A 675 -10.52 -36.64 -13.34
C PHE A 675 -10.78 -36.00 -14.70
N GLN A 676 -12.04 -35.95 -15.11
CA GLN A 676 -12.52 -35.07 -16.16
C GLN A 676 -12.51 -33.63 -15.65
N THR A 677 -11.93 -32.73 -16.42
CA THR A 677 -11.86 -31.28 -16.14
C THR A 677 -12.28 -30.50 -17.40
N PRO A 678 -12.49 -29.18 -17.33
CA PRO A 678 -12.81 -28.36 -18.51
C PRO A 678 -11.76 -28.43 -19.63
N VAL A 679 -10.51 -28.76 -19.27
CA VAL A 679 -9.37 -28.92 -20.19
C VAL A 679 -9.13 -30.39 -20.61
N GLY A 680 -10.10 -31.26 -20.36
CA GLY A 680 -10.05 -32.69 -20.70
C GLY A 680 -9.74 -33.61 -19.52
N PRO A 681 -9.74 -34.94 -19.75
CA PRO A 681 -9.47 -35.93 -18.72
C PRO A 681 -7.99 -35.97 -18.35
N TRP A 682 -7.73 -36.00 -17.05
CA TRP A 682 -6.44 -36.33 -16.45
C TRP A 682 -6.47 -37.73 -15.86
N SER A 683 -5.43 -38.52 -16.08
CA SER A 683 -5.30 -39.86 -15.50
C SER A 683 -3.87 -40.22 -15.16
N LEU A 684 -3.69 -40.99 -14.09
CA LEU A 684 -2.40 -41.60 -13.77
C LEU A 684 -2.07 -42.77 -14.71
N THR A 685 -0.81 -42.86 -15.15
CA THR A 685 -0.33 -44.00 -15.95
C THR A 685 -0.02 -45.24 -15.13
N ARG A 686 0.33 -45.05 -13.87
CA ARG A 686 0.73 -46.07 -12.91
C ARG A 686 0.40 -45.60 -11.51
N ASP A 687 0.37 -46.55 -10.59
CA ASP A 687 0.16 -46.28 -9.19
C ASP A 687 1.35 -45.49 -8.59
N ILE A 688 1.04 -44.53 -7.73
CA ILE A 688 2.04 -43.73 -7.02
C ILE A 688 2.26 -44.33 -5.64
N ALA A 689 3.47 -44.82 -5.38
CA ALA A 689 3.88 -45.15 -4.03
C ALA A 689 4.12 -43.86 -3.23
N LEU A 690 3.52 -43.76 -2.06
CA LEU A 690 3.66 -42.64 -1.13
C LEU A 690 4.22 -43.16 0.18
N ASP A 691 5.18 -42.44 0.77
CA ASP A 691 5.84 -42.84 2.00
C ASP A 691 6.16 -41.61 2.85
N TYR A 692 5.30 -41.32 3.81
CA TYR A 692 5.42 -40.21 4.74
C TYR A 692 6.10 -40.67 6.03
N ARG A 693 7.20 -40.00 6.37
CA ARG A 693 8.03 -40.26 7.56
C ARG A 693 7.90 -39.08 8.51
N ASN A 694 7.08 -39.22 9.54
CA ASN A 694 6.75 -38.12 10.46
C ASN A 694 7.97 -37.61 11.23
N LYS A 695 8.86 -38.50 11.71
CA LYS A 695 10.08 -38.11 12.43
C LYS A 695 11.02 -37.22 11.60
N GLU A 696 11.01 -37.39 10.29
CA GLU A 696 11.78 -36.57 9.34
C GLU A 696 10.96 -35.38 8.80
N GLN A 697 9.65 -35.34 9.04
CA GLN A 697 8.69 -34.44 8.39
C GLN A 697 8.84 -34.45 6.85
N LYS A 698 9.04 -35.64 6.28
CA LYS A 698 9.31 -35.84 4.85
C LYS A 698 8.33 -36.81 4.19
N ILE A 699 7.88 -36.52 2.98
CA ILE A 699 7.12 -37.42 2.11
C ILE A 699 7.94 -37.81 0.87
N SER A 700 8.08 -39.12 0.66
CA SER A 700 8.58 -39.69 -0.59
C SER A 700 7.42 -39.98 -1.53
N ILE A 701 7.45 -39.39 -2.73
CA ILE A 701 6.45 -39.54 -3.78
C ILE A 701 7.11 -40.26 -4.95
N GLY A 702 6.66 -41.48 -5.23
CA GLY A 702 7.24 -42.34 -6.27
C GLY A 702 7.10 -41.77 -7.69
N PRO A 703 7.91 -42.25 -8.66
CA PRO A 703 7.85 -41.80 -10.05
C PRO A 703 6.48 -42.05 -10.69
N HIS A 704 5.94 -41.06 -11.37
CA HIS A 704 4.59 -41.11 -11.94
C HIS A 704 4.46 -40.22 -13.17
N CYS A 705 3.42 -40.45 -13.98
CA CYS A 705 3.04 -39.54 -15.05
C CYS A 705 1.53 -39.29 -15.03
N TRP A 706 1.16 -38.04 -15.29
CA TRP A 706 -0.19 -37.59 -15.52
C TRP A 706 -0.41 -37.42 -17.02
N LEU A 707 -1.42 -38.08 -17.55
CA LEU A 707 -1.83 -37.99 -18.95
C LEU A 707 -3.09 -37.17 -19.10
N ASN A 708 -3.08 -36.32 -20.11
CA ASN A 708 -4.23 -35.64 -20.68
C ASN A 708 -4.12 -35.73 -22.23
N PRO A 709 -5.23 -35.76 -22.98
CA PRO A 709 -5.19 -35.76 -24.45
C PRO A 709 -4.34 -34.65 -25.07
N ASN A 710 -4.11 -33.55 -24.35
CA ASN A 710 -3.30 -32.41 -24.75
C ASN A 710 -2.02 -32.25 -23.90
N ALA A 711 -1.77 -33.04 -22.85
CA ALA A 711 -0.57 -32.87 -22.02
C ALA A 711 -0.03 -34.19 -21.42
N GLU A 712 1.28 -34.28 -21.24
CA GLU A 712 1.96 -35.36 -20.50
C GLU A 712 2.99 -34.73 -19.54
N LEU A 713 2.73 -34.91 -18.24
CA LEU A 713 3.58 -34.42 -17.16
C LEU A 713 4.13 -35.61 -16.37
N CYS A 714 5.44 -35.79 -16.38
CA CYS A 714 6.10 -36.91 -15.74
C CYS A 714 7.06 -36.44 -14.64
N VAL A 715 7.02 -37.15 -13.52
CA VAL A 715 7.99 -37.08 -12.42
C VAL A 715 8.83 -38.35 -12.51
N PRO A 716 10.01 -38.32 -13.15
CA PRO A 716 10.78 -39.53 -13.46
C PRO A 716 11.52 -40.14 -12.27
N GLN A 717 11.70 -39.38 -11.19
CA GLN A 717 12.44 -39.77 -9.99
C GLN A 717 11.57 -39.58 -8.76
N THR A 718 11.83 -40.35 -7.70
CA THR A 718 11.14 -40.16 -6.42
C THR A 718 11.42 -38.75 -5.90
N ILE A 719 10.38 -38.00 -5.56
CA ILE A 719 10.50 -36.71 -4.88
C ILE A 719 10.53 -37.00 -3.39
N ASP A 720 11.59 -36.59 -2.70
CA ASP A 720 11.64 -36.57 -1.24
C ASP A 720 11.45 -35.13 -0.78
N ALA A 721 10.27 -34.83 -0.20
CA ALA A 721 9.82 -33.47 0.10
C ALA A 721 9.63 -33.27 1.61
N GLY A 722 10.35 -32.31 2.19
CA GLY A 722 10.13 -31.77 3.54
C GLY A 722 10.61 -30.32 3.61
N ALA A 723 11.23 -29.92 4.72
CA ALA A 723 11.89 -28.61 4.84
C ALA A 723 12.94 -28.39 3.74
N GLU A 724 13.64 -29.46 3.36
CA GLU A 724 14.45 -29.54 2.15
C GLU A 724 13.87 -30.58 1.19
N GLY A 725 14.15 -30.43 -0.10
CA GLY A 725 13.74 -31.41 -1.11
C GLY A 725 14.22 -31.07 -2.50
N ARG A 726 14.01 -32.00 -3.43
CA ARG A 726 14.29 -31.83 -4.86
C ARG A 726 13.23 -32.50 -5.71
N ALA A 727 12.75 -31.79 -6.72
CA ALA A 727 11.80 -32.30 -7.68
C ALA A 727 12.36 -32.12 -9.10
N VAL A 728 12.35 -33.21 -9.86
CA VAL A 728 12.57 -33.19 -11.31
C VAL A 728 11.22 -33.46 -11.97
N VAL A 729 10.78 -32.54 -12.82
CA VAL A 729 9.49 -32.63 -13.52
C VAL A 729 9.75 -32.44 -15.01
N ASN A 730 9.34 -33.41 -15.81
CA ASN A 730 9.41 -33.38 -17.26
C ASN A 730 8.02 -33.10 -17.83
N LEU A 731 7.88 -32.01 -18.56
CA LEU A 731 6.74 -31.74 -19.42
C LEU A 731 7.07 -32.31 -20.80
N ASN A 732 6.70 -33.57 -21.03
CA ASN A 732 7.02 -34.26 -22.28
C ASN A 732 6.20 -33.73 -23.45
N ARG A 733 4.98 -33.26 -23.18
CA ARG A 733 4.09 -32.65 -24.17
C ARG A 733 3.09 -31.71 -23.48
N PHE A 734 2.89 -30.54 -24.05
CA PHE A 734 1.81 -29.63 -23.69
C PHE A 734 1.31 -28.92 -24.94
N ASP A 735 0.17 -29.37 -25.44
CA ASP A 735 -0.50 -28.79 -26.59
C ASP A 735 -1.29 -27.55 -26.16
N LEU A 736 -1.04 -26.42 -26.81
CA LEU A 736 -1.73 -25.15 -26.54
C LEU A 736 -3.24 -25.22 -26.75
N ALA A 737 -3.75 -26.23 -27.47
CA ALA A 737 -5.18 -26.52 -27.53
C ALA A 737 -5.82 -26.68 -26.13
N MET A 738 -5.04 -27.09 -25.12
CA MET A 738 -5.48 -27.19 -23.73
C MET A 738 -5.90 -25.84 -23.12
N LEU A 739 -5.36 -24.73 -23.60
CA LEU A 739 -5.63 -23.39 -23.07
C LEU A 739 -6.85 -22.71 -23.71
N LYS A 740 -7.45 -23.32 -24.73
CA LYS A 740 -8.60 -22.76 -25.46
C LYS A 740 -9.74 -22.27 -24.55
N PRO A 741 -10.17 -22.98 -23.48
CA PRO A 741 -11.24 -22.51 -22.60
C PRO A 741 -10.92 -21.23 -21.82
N PHE A 742 -9.63 -20.86 -21.73
CA PHE A 742 -9.16 -19.69 -20.99
C PHE A 742 -8.70 -18.55 -21.89
N MET A 743 -8.78 -18.72 -23.22
CA MET A 743 -8.42 -17.68 -24.19
C MET A 743 -9.67 -16.93 -24.66
N PRO A 744 -9.59 -15.60 -24.89
CA PRO A 744 -10.63 -14.86 -25.58
C PRO A 744 -10.88 -15.44 -26.99
N GLU A 745 -12.09 -15.28 -27.53
CA GLU A 745 -12.39 -15.76 -28.90
C GLU A 745 -11.53 -15.11 -29.98
N THR A 746 -11.00 -13.91 -29.71
CA THR A 746 -10.09 -13.17 -30.59
C THR A 746 -8.67 -13.72 -30.60
N THR A 747 -8.31 -14.67 -29.73
CA THR A 747 -6.96 -15.24 -29.66
C THR A 747 -7.00 -16.75 -29.84
N GLN A 748 -6.32 -17.24 -30.86
CA GLN A 748 -6.18 -18.68 -31.11
C GLN A 748 -4.70 -19.06 -31.03
N ALA A 749 -4.36 -20.04 -30.21
CA ALA A 749 -2.99 -20.53 -30.10
C ALA A 749 -2.92 -22.04 -30.40
N SER A 750 -1.87 -22.45 -31.09
CA SER A 750 -1.59 -23.85 -31.42
C SER A 750 -0.10 -24.13 -31.34
N GLY A 751 0.26 -25.40 -31.20
CA GLY A 751 1.63 -25.86 -31.08
C GLY A 751 1.88 -26.58 -29.77
N ILE A 752 3.08 -27.17 -29.65
CA ILE A 752 3.42 -28.06 -28.54
C ILE A 752 4.62 -27.50 -27.80
N PHE A 753 4.50 -27.46 -26.48
CA PHE A 753 5.59 -27.17 -25.57
C PHE A 753 6.14 -28.44 -24.94
N THR A 754 7.45 -28.48 -24.78
CA THR A 754 8.17 -29.47 -23.97
C THR A 754 9.05 -28.74 -22.98
N GLY A 755 9.26 -29.29 -21.80
CA GLY A 755 10.07 -28.62 -20.78
C GLY A 755 10.59 -29.56 -19.71
N LYS A 756 11.54 -29.05 -18.94
CA LYS A 756 12.10 -29.72 -17.78
C LYS A 756 12.31 -28.71 -16.66
N ALA A 757 11.83 -29.03 -15.47
CA ALA A 757 12.12 -28.32 -14.24
C ALA A 757 12.94 -29.22 -13.31
N ASP A 758 14.05 -28.71 -12.79
CA ASP A 758 14.88 -29.36 -11.78
C ASP A 758 15.08 -28.34 -10.66
N VAL A 759 14.33 -28.50 -9.57
CA VAL A 759 14.23 -27.52 -8.49
C VAL A 759 14.55 -28.21 -7.17
N ALA A 760 15.43 -27.60 -6.39
CA ALA A 760 15.76 -27.97 -5.03
C ALA A 760 15.43 -26.81 -4.09
N TRP A 761 14.89 -27.12 -2.92
CA TRP A 761 14.57 -26.13 -1.89
C TRP A 761 15.15 -26.57 -0.55
N ASP A 762 15.44 -25.59 0.30
CA ASP A 762 15.86 -25.78 1.68
C ASP A 762 15.36 -24.58 2.48
N THR A 763 14.24 -24.75 3.15
CA THR A 763 13.59 -23.72 3.99
C THR A 763 14.27 -23.54 5.34
N THR A 764 15.25 -24.40 5.70
CA THR A 764 16.06 -24.23 6.91
C THR A 764 17.15 -23.16 6.74
N LYS A 765 17.40 -22.75 5.50
CA LYS A 765 18.35 -21.69 5.14
C LYS A 765 17.58 -20.49 4.60
N GLU A 766 18.03 -19.29 4.94
CA GLU A 766 17.56 -18.08 4.25
C GLU A 766 17.95 -18.15 2.77
N GLY A 767 16.97 -17.97 1.89
CA GLY A 767 17.18 -17.94 0.45
C GLY A 767 16.01 -18.50 -0.33
N LEU A 768 16.02 -18.23 -1.63
CA LEU A 768 15.06 -18.81 -2.57
C LEU A 768 15.50 -20.23 -2.99
N PRO A 769 14.54 -21.09 -3.43
CA PRO A 769 14.86 -22.38 -4.01
C PRO A 769 15.82 -22.24 -5.21
N GLN A 770 16.68 -23.23 -5.39
CA GLN A 770 17.64 -23.26 -6.49
C GLN A 770 17.19 -24.24 -7.56
N GLY A 771 17.43 -23.92 -8.82
CA GLY A 771 17.02 -24.81 -9.88
C GLY A 771 17.08 -24.20 -11.27
N SER A 772 16.70 -25.01 -12.24
CA SER A 772 16.57 -24.59 -13.63
C SER A 772 15.26 -25.07 -14.23
N ILE A 773 14.64 -24.21 -15.02
CA ILE A 773 13.44 -24.49 -15.79
C ILE A 773 13.78 -24.21 -17.25
N THR A 774 13.49 -25.17 -18.10
CA THR A 774 13.62 -25.04 -19.56
C THR A 774 12.27 -25.32 -20.19
N LEU A 775 11.89 -24.48 -21.15
CA LEU A 775 10.67 -24.61 -21.92
C LEU A 775 11.02 -24.37 -23.39
N SER A 776 10.58 -25.25 -24.27
CA SER A 776 10.85 -25.20 -25.71
C SER A 776 9.56 -25.47 -26.48
N GLY A 777 9.16 -24.50 -27.29
CA GLY A 777 8.00 -24.59 -28.17
C GLY A 777 8.37 -25.13 -29.55
N ARG A 778 7.52 -25.99 -30.10
CA ARG A 778 7.63 -26.52 -31.47
C ARG A 778 6.32 -26.25 -32.21
N ASN A 779 6.44 -25.72 -33.43
CA ASN A 779 5.31 -25.34 -34.28
C ASN A 779 4.31 -24.44 -33.55
N VAL A 780 4.82 -23.53 -32.71
CA VAL A 780 3.95 -22.59 -31.98
C VAL A 780 3.45 -21.55 -32.97
N GLN A 781 2.15 -21.34 -32.98
CA GLN A 781 1.49 -20.32 -33.78
C GLN A 781 0.39 -19.67 -32.96
N VAL A 782 0.39 -18.34 -32.92
CA VAL A 782 -0.66 -17.54 -32.30
C VAL A 782 -1.33 -16.73 -33.40
N THR A 783 -2.64 -16.77 -33.48
CA THR A 783 -3.44 -15.95 -34.38
C THR A 783 -4.27 -15.02 -33.53
N GLN A 784 -4.04 -13.71 -33.68
CA GLN A 784 -4.82 -12.68 -33.01
C GLN A 784 -5.75 -12.02 -34.02
N THR A 785 -7.05 -11.98 -33.73
CA THR A 785 -8.00 -11.17 -34.48
C THR A 785 -7.92 -9.72 -34.00
N VAL A 786 -7.62 -8.81 -34.92
CA VAL A 786 -7.57 -7.36 -34.72
C VAL A 786 -8.44 -6.72 -35.81
N ASN A 787 -9.50 -6.01 -35.44
CA ASN A 787 -10.45 -5.40 -36.38
C ASN A 787 -10.93 -6.40 -37.46
N ASP A 788 -11.41 -7.57 -37.03
CA ASP A 788 -11.87 -8.68 -37.88
C ASP A 788 -10.83 -9.29 -38.84
N ALA A 789 -9.58 -8.86 -38.75
CA ALA A 789 -8.48 -9.40 -39.53
C ALA A 789 -7.57 -10.29 -38.66
N ALA A 790 -7.19 -11.44 -39.20
CA ALA A 790 -6.35 -12.40 -38.50
C ALA A 790 -4.86 -12.06 -38.67
N LEU A 791 -4.15 -11.87 -37.55
CA LEU A 791 -2.70 -11.72 -37.48
C LEU A 791 -2.02 -13.03 -37.08
N PRO A 792 -1.54 -13.84 -38.03
CA PRO A 792 -0.80 -15.06 -37.71
C PRO A 792 0.66 -14.73 -37.32
N VAL A 793 1.04 -15.11 -36.11
CA VAL A 793 2.41 -15.06 -35.60
C VAL A 793 2.89 -16.50 -35.42
N ALA A 794 3.71 -16.97 -36.36
CA ALA A 794 4.32 -18.30 -36.32
C ALA A 794 5.76 -18.22 -35.78
N PHE A 795 6.11 -19.14 -34.89
CA PHE A 795 7.40 -19.20 -34.23
C PHE A 795 8.21 -20.39 -34.74
N GLN A 796 9.39 -20.13 -35.31
CA GLN A 796 10.37 -21.15 -35.67
C GLN A 796 11.10 -21.69 -34.43
N THR A 797 11.36 -20.82 -33.45
CA THR A 797 11.98 -21.18 -32.17
C THR A 797 11.34 -20.32 -31.09
N LEU A 798 10.92 -20.95 -29.99
CA LEU A 798 10.43 -20.25 -28.81
C LEU A 798 10.97 -21.00 -27.59
N ASN A 799 12.14 -20.58 -27.13
CA ASN A 799 12.82 -21.19 -26.00
C ASN A 799 12.90 -20.20 -24.84
N LEU A 800 12.60 -20.69 -23.65
CA LEU A 800 12.71 -19.98 -22.39
C LEU A 800 13.53 -20.81 -21.41
N THR A 801 14.47 -20.16 -20.73
CA THR A 801 15.28 -20.75 -19.67
C THR A 801 15.22 -19.85 -18.45
N ALA A 802 14.86 -20.38 -17.29
CA ALA A 802 14.95 -19.67 -16.02
C ALA A 802 15.87 -20.45 -15.10
N GLU A 803 16.84 -19.80 -14.48
CA GLU A 803 17.74 -20.40 -13.51
C GLU A 803 17.79 -19.55 -12.25
N LEU A 804 17.79 -20.20 -11.08
CA LEU A 804 18.00 -19.56 -9.80
C LEU A 804 19.13 -20.30 -9.09
N ARG A 805 20.28 -19.66 -8.96
CA ARG A 805 21.47 -20.26 -8.35
C ARG A 805 22.26 -19.19 -7.60
N ASN A 806 22.76 -19.50 -6.40
CA ASN A 806 23.61 -18.60 -5.62
C ASN A 806 23.02 -17.17 -5.45
N ASN A 807 21.73 -17.07 -5.10
CA ASN A 807 21.01 -15.80 -4.95
C ASN A 807 21.00 -14.92 -6.22
N ARG A 808 21.04 -15.54 -7.40
CA ARG A 808 20.92 -14.90 -8.70
C ARG A 808 19.84 -15.59 -9.51
N ALA A 809 18.81 -14.83 -9.89
CA ALA A 809 17.79 -15.24 -10.83
C ALA A 809 18.22 -14.83 -12.24
N GLU A 810 18.27 -15.76 -13.17
CA GLU A 810 18.56 -15.52 -14.58
C GLU A 810 17.38 -15.97 -15.43
N LEU A 811 16.98 -15.14 -16.40
CA LEU A 811 15.97 -15.40 -17.39
C LEU A 811 16.57 -15.22 -18.77
N GLY A 812 16.61 -16.30 -19.54
CA GLY A 812 17.05 -16.33 -20.93
C GLY A 812 15.89 -16.65 -21.86
N TRP A 813 15.80 -15.97 -23.00
CA TRP A 813 14.84 -16.30 -24.05
C TRP A 813 15.47 -16.22 -25.43
N THR A 814 14.97 -17.05 -26.34
CA THR A 814 15.26 -16.98 -27.77
C THR A 814 13.99 -17.23 -28.54
N ILE A 815 13.51 -16.19 -29.20
CA ILE A 815 12.29 -16.17 -30.00
C ILE A 815 12.69 -15.88 -31.44
N ARG A 816 12.46 -16.84 -32.34
CA ARG A 816 12.62 -16.66 -33.79
C ARG A 816 11.27 -16.80 -34.45
N LEU A 817 10.85 -15.77 -35.15
CA LEU A 817 9.63 -15.79 -35.92
C LEU A 817 9.89 -16.43 -37.29
N THR A 818 8.92 -17.22 -37.78
CA THR A 818 9.05 -17.84 -39.11
C THR A 818 9.11 -16.76 -40.18
N ASN A 819 10.14 -16.82 -41.04
CA ASN A 819 10.41 -15.83 -42.09
C ASN A 819 10.54 -14.38 -41.58
N ASN A 820 10.89 -14.18 -40.31
CA ASN A 820 11.07 -12.86 -39.72
C ASN A 820 12.22 -12.87 -38.69
N GLY A 821 12.44 -11.75 -38.00
CA GLY A 821 13.57 -11.52 -37.13
C GLY A 821 13.63 -12.41 -35.88
N GLN A 822 14.69 -12.17 -35.11
CA GLN A 822 14.98 -12.84 -33.84
C GLN A 822 14.94 -11.83 -32.69
N PHE A 823 14.35 -12.26 -31.57
CA PHE A 823 14.40 -11.59 -30.29
C PHE A 823 15.07 -12.50 -29.26
N ASP A 824 16.21 -12.08 -28.73
CA ASP A 824 16.97 -12.82 -27.73
C ASP A 824 17.37 -11.93 -26.56
N GLY A 825 17.40 -12.50 -25.37
CA GLY A 825 17.83 -11.77 -24.18
C GLY A 825 18.25 -12.70 -23.07
N GLN A 826 19.13 -12.19 -22.21
CA GLN A 826 19.52 -12.81 -20.96
C GLN A 826 19.53 -11.72 -19.90
N VAL A 827 18.59 -11.79 -18.97
CA VAL A 827 18.40 -10.85 -17.88
C VAL A 827 18.67 -11.56 -16.57
N GLN A 828 19.35 -10.88 -15.66
CA GLN A 828 19.67 -11.39 -14.34
C GLN A 828 19.24 -10.38 -13.27
N VAL A 829 18.75 -10.91 -12.15
CA VAL A 829 18.51 -10.18 -10.92
C VAL A 829 19.40 -10.80 -9.85
N THR A 830 20.40 -10.05 -9.39
CA THR A 830 21.20 -10.46 -8.22
C THR A 830 20.53 -9.95 -6.96
N ASP A 831 20.53 -10.77 -5.92
CA ASP A 831 19.86 -10.48 -4.65
C ASP A 831 18.35 -10.16 -4.82
N PRO A 832 17.56 -11.10 -5.38
CA PRO A 832 16.12 -10.92 -5.61
C PRO A 832 15.31 -10.64 -4.33
N GLN A 833 15.82 -11.03 -3.15
CA GLN A 833 15.15 -10.77 -1.86
C GLN A 833 15.57 -9.44 -1.23
N GLY A 834 16.78 -8.93 -1.50
CA GLY A 834 17.25 -7.63 -1.03
C GLY A 834 17.18 -6.54 -2.11
N ARG A 835 18.33 -6.12 -2.64
CA ARG A 835 18.46 -4.94 -3.50
C ARG A 835 17.89 -5.10 -4.92
N ARG A 836 17.70 -6.33 -5.39
CA ARG A 836 17.15 -6.64 -6.73
C ARG A 836 17.90 -5.95 -7.86
N ASN A 837 19.24 -6.00 -7.84
CA ASN A 837 20.03 -5.35 -8.89
C ASN A 837 19.79 -6.06 -10.23
N LEU A 838 19.44 -5.27 -11.24
CA LEU A 838 19.10 -5.71 -12.57
C LEU A 838 20.34 -5.63 -13.47
N GLY A 839 20.56 -6.64 -14.30
CA GLY A 839 21.56 -6.62 -15.35
C GLY A 839 21.19 -7.55 -16.49
N GLY A 840 21.85 -7.41 -17.63
CA GLY A 840 21.62 -8.31 -18.76
C GLY A 840 21.59 -7.59 -20.09
N ASN A 841 21.29 -8.34 -21.15
CA ASN A 841 21.21 -7.82 -22.51
C ASN A 841 19.90 -8.26 -23.18
N VAL A 842 19.37 -7.39 -24.04
CA VAL A 842 18.18 -7.62 -24.85
C VAL A 842 18.50 -7.19 -26.28
N ASN A 843 18.35 -8.11 -27.23
CA ASN A 843 18.65 -7.89 -28.63
C ASN A 843 17.43 -8.17 -29.52
N ILE A 844 17.21 -7.29 -30.50
CA ILE A 844 16.27 -7.49 -31.61
C ILE A 844 17.11 -7.48 -32.89
N ARG A 845 16.98 -8.51 -33.73
CA ARG A 845 17.73 -8.63 -34.98
C ARG A 845 16.78 -8.80 -36.15
N ASN A 846 16.85 -7.90 -37.13
CA ASN A 846 16.17 -8.00 -38.42
C ASN A 846 14.65 -8.23 -38.30
N PHE A 847 13.99 -7.60 -37.33
CA PHE A 847 12.53 -7.73 -37.17
C PHE A 847 11.83 -6.87 -38.23
N ASN A 848 11.14 -7.51 -39.16
CA ASN A 848 10.44 -6.88 -40.28
C ASN A 848 9.00 -6.53 -39.88
N LEU A 849 8.65 -5.25 -40.01
CA LEU A 849 7.33 -4.71 -39.72
C LEU A 849 6.24 -5.23 -40.70
N ALA A 850 6.60 -5.78 -41.85
CA ALA A 850 5.62 -6.34 -42.80
C ALA A 850 4.76 -7.47 -42.23
N MET A 851 5.12 -8.05 -41.08
CA MET A 851 4.30 -9.07 -40.41
C MET A 851 2.93 -8.57 -39.96
N ILE A 852 2.72 -7.26 -39.77
CA ILE A 852 1.42 -6.70 -39.39
C ILE A 852 0.54 -6.35 -40.59
N ASN A 853 1.01 -6.54 -41.82
CA ASN A 853 0.19 -6.30 -43.02
C ASN A 853 -1.13 -7.09 -43.10
N PRO A 854 -1.28 -8.29 -42.53
CA PRO A 854 -2.56 -9.00 -42.55
C PRO A 854 -3.71 -8.27 -41.83
N ILE A 855 -3.41 -7.38 -40.87
CA ILE A 855 -4.43 -6.61 -40.13
C ILE A 855 -4.74 -5.24 -40.74
N PHE A 856 -4.01 -4.88 -41.80
CA PHE A 856 -4.23 -3.66 -42.55
C PHE A 856 -5.31 -3.87 -43.62
N THR A 857 -6.08 -2.82 -43.89
CA THR A 857 -7.11 -2.85 -44.95
C THR A 857 -6.45 -2.77 -46.34
N ARG A 858 -7.21 -3.09 -47.38
CA ARG A 858 -6.66 -3.19 -48.74
C ARG A 858 -6.11 -1.84 -49.22
N GLY A 859 -4.78 -1.74 -49.35
CA GLY A 859 -4.08 -0.51 -49.73
C GLY A 859 -3.11 -0.01 -48.67
N GLU A 860 -3.28 -0.46 -47.42
CA GLU A 860 -2.41 -0.12 -46.30
C GLU A 860 -1.26 -1.15 -46.15
N LYS A 861 -0.10 -0.70 -45.70
CA LYS A 861 1.08 -1.53 -45.44
C LYS A 861 1.97 -0.92 -44.36
N ALA A 862 2.75 -1.75 -43.70
CA ALA A 862 3.97 -1.38 -43.01
C ALA A 862 5.12 -2.21 -43.56
N ALA A 863 6.28 -1.58 -43.68
CA ALA A 863 7.55 -2.19 -44.00
C ALA A 863 8.66 -1.51 -43.19
N GLY A 864 9.80 -2.17 -43.06
CA GLY A 864 10.97 -1.66 -42.34
C GLY A 864 11.57 -2.71 -41.41
N MET A 865 12.82 -2.49 -41.03
CA MET A 865 13.57 -3.38 -40.14
C MET A 865 13.85 -2.70 -38.81
N VAL A 866 13.41 -3.34 -37.72
CA VAL A 866 13.72 -2.98 -36.34
C VAL A 866 14.90 -3.82 -35.86
N SER A 867 15.90 -3.14 -35.30
CA SER A 867 17.05 -3.75 -34.64
C SER A 867 17.35 -3.03 -33.34
N ALA A 868 17.75 -3.76 -32.30
CA ALA A 868 18.11 -3.19 -31.01
C ALA A 868 19.23 -3.99 -30.36
N ASN A 869 20.13 -3.30 -29.68
CA ASN A 869 21.13 -3.89 -28.79
C ASN A 869 21.13 -3.06 -27.50
N LEU A 870 20.50 -3.62 -26.46
CA LEU A 870 20.24 -2.95 -25.21
C LEU A 870 20.89 -3.71 -24.06
N ARG A 871 21.57 -2.99 -23.16
CA ARG A 871 22.09 -3.48 -21.90
C ARG A 871 21.27 -2.91 -20.75
N LEU A 872 20.79 -3.78 -19.87
CA LEU A 872 20.09 -3.42 -18.64
C LEU A 872 21.09 -3.21 -17.48
N GLY A 873 20.73 -2.33 -16.56
CA GLY A 873 21.46 -2.02 -15.33
C GLY A 873 20.53 -1.44 -14.26
N GLY A 874 21.09 -1.03 -13.11
CA GLY A 874 20.32 -0.48 -12.00
C GLY A 874 19.68 -1.56 -11.14
N ASP A 875 18.46 -1.32 -10.69
CA ASP A 875 17.64 -2.29 -9.95
C ASP A 875 16.25 -2.40 -10.59
N VAL A 876 15.45 -3.37 -10.13
CA VAL A 876 14.12 -3.63 -10.70
C VAL A 876 13.14 -2.45 -10.56
N GLN A 877 13.32 -1.59 -9.55
CA GLN A 877 12.47 -0.40 -9.36
C GLN A 877 12.93 0.80 -10.18
N SER A 878 14.24 0.90 -10.42
CA SER A 878 14.89 1.97 -11.19
C SER A 878 15.73 1.39 -12.33
N PRO A 879 15.09 0.80 -13.36
CA PRO A 879 15.81 0.14 -14.44
C PRO A 879 16.55 1.15 -15.32
N GLN A 880 17.84 0.90 -15.52
CA GLN A 880 18.69 1.66 -16.43
C GLN A 880 18.84 0.91 -17.75
N LEU A 881 18.63 1.59 -18.87
CA LEU A 881 18.81 1.06 -20.21
C LEU A 881 19.98 1.78 -20.90
N PHE A 882 20.84 1.02 -21.57
CA PHE A 882 21.96 1.54 -22.34
C PHE A 882 21.98 0.90 -23.73
N GLY A 883 22.32 1.66 -24.76
CA GLY A 883 22.45 1.15 -26.12
C GLY A 883 21.51 1.84 -27.09
N GLN A 884 21.19 1.17 -28.19
CA GLN A 884 20.46 1.79 -29.30
C GLN A 884 19.35 0.88 -29.82
N LEU A 885 18.21 1.50 -30.12
CA LEU A 885 17.14 0.94 -30.94
C LEU A 885 17.10 1.71 -32.26
N GLN A 886 17.07 1.00 -33.37
CA GLN A 886 17.02 1.58 -34.70
C GLN A 886 15.90 0.95 -35.53
N VAL A 887 15.17 1.80 -36.24
CA VAL A 887 14.21 1.39 -37.26
C VAL A 887 14.70 1.94 -38.60
N THR A 888 14.95 1.06 -39.56
CA THR A 888 15.52 1.39 -40.87
C THR A 888 14.58 1.03 -41.99
N GLY A 889 14.50 1.88 -43.01
CA GLY A 889 13.64 1.68 -44.17
C GLY A 889 12.17 1.58 -43.78
N VAL A 890 11.75 2.25 -42.70
CA VAL A 890 10.34 2.25 -42.29
C VAL A 890 9.52 2.98 -43.35
N ASP A 891 8.47 2.32 -43.80
CA ASP A 891 7.55 2.76 -44.84
C ASP A 891 6.18 2.26 -44.42
N ILE A 892 5.38 3.18 -43.88
CA ILE A 892 4.02 2.89 -43.44
C ILE A 892 3.10 3.66 -44.37
N ASP A 893 2.08 2.99 -44.88
CA ASP A 893 1.04 3.52 -45.74
C ASP A 893 -0.27 3.11 -45.08
N GLY A 894 -1.04 4.08 -44.60
CA GLY A 894 -2.18 3.84 -43.76
C GLY A 894 -3.19 4.96 -43.93
N ASN A 895 -4.49 4.65 -43.94
CA ASN A 895 -5.53 5.68 -44.04
C ASN A 895 -5.51 6.65 -42.84
N PHE A 896 -4.94 6.21 -41.71
CA PHE A 896 -4.73 7.04 -40.53
C PHE A 896 -3.59 8.06 -40.68
N MET A 897 -2.72 7.92 -41.69
CA MET A 897 -1.65 8.87 -41.95
C MET A 897 -2.02 9.81 -43.10
N PRO A 898 -1.93 11.13 -42.90
CA PRO A 898 -2.31 12.09 -43.93
C PRO A 898 -1.25 12.25 -45.03
N PHE A 899 -0.18 11.46 -45.05
CA PHE A 899 0.91 11.53 -46.03
C PHE A 899 1.45 10.14 -46.39
N ASP A 900 1.94 10.02 -47.62
CA ASP A 900 2.61 8.81 -48.08
C ASP A 900 4.08 8.82 -47.60
N MET A 901 4.40 7.91 -46.70
CA MET A 901 5.75 7.74 -46.17
C MET A 901 6.66 7.11 -47.24
N GLN A 902 7.90 7.58 -47.31
CA GLN A 902 8.98 6.94 -48.05
C GLN A 902 9.89 6.22 -47.05
N PRO A 903 10.75 5.27 -47.49
CA PRO A 903 11.69 4.59 -46.61
C PRO A 903 12.50 5.58 -45.75
N SER A 904 12.24 5.52 -44.45
CA SER A 904 12.68 6.48 -43.44
C SER A 904 13.52 5.80 -42.35
N GLN A 905 14.12 6.60 -41.47
CA GLN A 905 14.98 6.08 -40.40
C GLN A 905 14.72 6.78 -39.07
N LEU A 906 14.69 5.99 -38.00
CA LEU A 906 14.49 6.43 -36.63
C LEU A 906 15.52 5.74 -35.74
N ALA A 907 16.13 6.48 -34.82
CA ALA A 907 17.07 5.95 -33.85
C ALA A 907 16.75 6.51 -32.46
N VAL A 908 16.68 5.62 -31.47
CA VAL A 908 16.56 5.95 -30.05
C VAL A 908 17.83 5.49 -29.35
N ASN A 909 18.53 6.42 -28.71
CA ASN A 909 19.72 6.12 -27.92
C ASN A 909 19.36 6.17 -26.44
N PHE A 910 19.59 5.07 -25.72
CA PHE A 910 19.32 4.93 -24.29
C PHE A 910 20.61 5.17 -23.50
N ASN A 911 20.53 5.99 -22.46
CA ASN A 911 21.63 6.26 -21.54
C ASN A 911 21.13 6.37 -20.09
N GLY A 912 21.06 5.25 -19.39
CA GLY A 912 20.55 5.18 -18.03
C GLY A 912 19.02 5.23 -18.01
N MET A 913 18.45 6.21 -17.31
CA MET A 913 16.99 6.41 -17.21
C MET A 913 16.48 7.50 -18.17
N ARG A 914 17.29 7.81 -19.20
CA ARG A 914 16.98 8.81 -20.22
C ARG A 914 17.24 8.24 -21.60
N SER A 915 16.53 8.78 -22.60
CA SER A 915 16.81 8.50 -24.00
C SER A 915 16.73 9.76 -24.86
N THR A 916 17.38 9.69 -26.03
CA THR A 916 17.21 10.67 -27.11
C THR A 916 16.68 9.99 -28.35
N LEU A 917 15.74 10.64 -29.04
CA LEU A 917 15.18 10.23 -30.31
C LEU A 917 15.71 11.16 -31.40
N ALA A 918 16.19 10.59 -32.50
CA ALA A 918 16.50 11.32 -33.73
C ALA A 918 15.99 10.53 -34.93
N GLY A 919 15.35 11.20 -35.89
CA GLY A 919 14.88 10.54 -37.08
C GLY A 919 14.49 11.51 -38.19
N THR A 920 14.34 10.95 -39.39
CA THR A 920 13.87 11.69 -40.55
C THR A 920 12.79 10.86 -41.21
N VAL A 921 11.56 11.40 -41.23
CA VAL A 921 10.44 10.85 -41.98
C VAL A 921 10.45 11.52 -43.36
N ARG A 922 10.73 10.72 -44.37
CA ARG A 922 10.67 11.13 -45.77
C ARG A 922 9.26 10.93 -46.28
N THR A 923 8.78 11.89 -47.06
CA THR A 923 7.49 11.79 -47.76
C THR A 923 7.73 11.94 -49.26
N GLN A 924 6.69 11.80 -50.08
CA GLN A 924 6.82 12.06 -51.52
C GLN A 924 7.33 13.48 -51.83
N GLN A 925 7.04 14.43 -50.95
CA GLN A 925 7.48 15.82 -51.11
C GLN A 925 7.72 16.42 -49.72
N GLY A 926 8.98 16.74 -49.43
CA GLY A 926 9.40 17.26 -48.13
C GLY A 926 9.87 16.16 -47.15
N GLU A 927 10.61 16.58 -46.13
CA GLU A 927 11.07 15.73 -45.03
C GLU A 927 10.58 16.33 -43.70
N ILE A 928 10.32 15.45 -42.73
CA ILE A 928 10.04 15.80 -41.33
C ILE A 928 11.20 15.31 -40.48
N TYR A 929 11.89 16.24 -39.80
CA TYR A 929 12.90 15.94 -38.80
C TYR A 929 12.25 15.75 -37.45
N LEU A 930 12.51 14.60 -36.83
CA LEU A 930 12.05 14.24 -35.49
C LEU A 930 13.22 14.30 -34.53
N ASN A 931 13.11 15.08 -33.46
CA ASN A 931 14.07 15.12 -32.36
C ASN A 931 13.34 15.10 -31.03
N GLY A 932 13.77 14.26 -30.09
CA GLY A 932 13.09 14.17 -28.80
C GLY A 932 13.97 13.61 -27.69
N ASP A 933 13.44 13.69 -26.48
CA ASP A 933 14.04 13.15 -25.27
C ASP A 933 12.95 12.51 -24.38
N ALA A 934 13.35 11.51 -23.60
CA ALA A 934 12.50 10.93 -22.57
C ALA A 934 13.28 10.72 -21.28
N ASP A 935 12.58 10.83 -20.15
CA ASP A 935 13.12 10.64 -18.80
C ASP A 935 12.11 9.82 -17.98
N TRP A 936 12.55 8.66 -17.50
CA TRP A 936 11.78 7.77 -16.62
C TRP A 936 12.51 7.52 -15.31
N SER A 937 13.35 8.46 -14.87
CA SER A 937 14.02 8.39 -13.55
C SER A 937 13.05 8.23 -12.38
N GLN A 938 11.79 8.67 -12.56
CA GLN A 938 10.66 8.30 -11.73
C GLN A 938 9.61 7.60 -12.61
N ILE A 939 9.47 6.28 -12.48
CA ILE A 939 8.62 5.46 -13.37
C ILE A 939 7.13 5.87 -13.30
N GLU A 940 6.67 6.38 -12.16
CA GLU A 940 5.30 6.86 -11.96
C GLU A 940 5.07 8.27 -12.53
N ASN A 941 6.14 8.98 -12.88
CA ASN A 941 6.08 10.35 -13.42
C ASN A 941 7.07 10.51 -14.59
N TRP A 942 6.99 9.58 -15.53
CA TRP A 942 7.82 9.63 -16.73
C TRP A 942 7.37 10.77 -17.65
N ARG A 943 8.31 11.30 -18.43
CA ARG A 943 8.03 12.32 -19.45
C ARG A 943 8.72 11.96 -20.76
N ALA A 944 8.05 12.24 -21.86
CA ALA A 944 8.63 12.17 -23.20
C ALA A 944 8.24 13.42 -23.98
N ARG A 945 9.19 13.95 -24.75
CA ARG A 945 9.01 15.14 -25.58
C ARG A 945 9.58 14.86 -26.96
N VAL A 946 8.80 15.10 -28.00
CA VAL A 946 9.20 14.94 -29.41
C VAL A 946 8.85 16.19 -30.18
N THR A 947 9.83 16.76 -30.88
CA THR A 947 9.66 17.87 -31.80
C THR A 947 9.63 17.35 -33.23
N ALA A 948 8.70 17.85 -34.04
CA ALA A 948 8.58 17.53 -35.45
C ALA A 948 8.65 18.81 -36.28
N LYS A 949 9.69 18.94 -37.11
CA LYS A 949 9.91 20.09 -37.99
C LYS A 949 9.99 19.65 -39.44
N GLY A 950 9.14 20.19 -40.30
CA GLY A 950 9.12 19.86 -41.72
C GLY A 950 8.95 21.08 -42.62
N SER A 951 9.26 20.91 -43.90
CA SER A 951 9.10 21.97 -44.91
C SER A 951 8.41 21.44 -46.15
N LYS A 952 7.25 22.02 -46.50
CA LYS A 952 6.43 21.67 -47.68
C LYS A 952 6.10 20.18 -47.81
N VAL A 953 5.76 19.56 -46.69
CA VAL A 953 5.30 18.18 -46.59
C VAL A 953 3.94 18.03 -47.25
N ARG A 954 3.83 17.20 -48.29
CA ARG A 954 2.56 16.94 -48.98
C ARG A 954 1.66 16.07 -48.10
N ILE A 955 0.52 16.62 -47.71
CA ILE A 955 -0.60 15.93 -47.08
C ILE A 955 -1.73 15.74 -48.10
N THR A 956 -2.29 14.53 -48.14
CA THR A 956 -3.44 14.18 -48.97
C THR A 956 -4.50 13.50 -48.11
N VAL A 957 -5.73 14.02 -48.13
CA VAL A 957 -6.90 13.43 -47.50
C VAL A 957 -7.91 13.13 -48.62
N PRO A 958 -7.83 11.95 -49.26
CA PRO A 958 -8.73 11.59 -50.35
C PRO A 958 -10.20 11.52 -49.90
N PRO A 959 -11.17 11.87 -50.76
CA PRO A 959 -11.01 12.48 -52.08
C PRO A 959 -10.90 14.02 -52.03
N MET A 960 -10.91 14.63 -50.84
CA MET A 960 -11.28 16.04 -50.69
C MET A 960 -10.10 17.01 -50.64
N VAL A 961 -8.99 16.70 -49.98
CA VAL A 961 -7.97 17.71 -49.67
C VAL A 961 -6.59 17.27 -50.12
N ARG A 962 -5.86 18.18 -50.75
CA ARG A 962 -4.41 18.08 -50.95
C ARG A 962 -3.78 19.37 -50.43
N MET A 963 -2.76 19.30 -49.60
CA MET A 963 -2.07 20.47 -49.06
C MET A 963 -0.57 20.23 -48.89
N ASP A 964 0.23 21.28 -49.00
CA ASP A 964 1.65 21.26 -48.61
C ASP A 964 1.75 22.00 -47.28
N VAL A 965 2.28 21.35 -46.25
CA VAL A 965 2.38 21.90 -44.90
C VAL A 965 3.83 21.97 -44.42
N SER A 966 4.14 23.00 -43.63
CA SER A 966 5.42 23.13 -42.94
C SER A 966 5.15 23.12 -41.43
N PRO A 967 5.18 21.95 -40.77
CA PRO A 967 4.91 21.85 -39.35
C PRO A 967 6.15 22.24 -38.52
N ASP A 968 5.94 22.97 -37.42
CA ASP A 968 6.87 23.13 -36.31
C ASP A 968 6.09 22.88 -35.01
N VAL A 969 6.05 21.62 -34.60
CA VAL A 969 5.20 21.14 -33.50
C VAL A 969 6.00 20.38 -32.44
N VAL A 970 5.51 20.42 -31.21
CA VAL A 970 6.04 19.73 -30.04
C VAL A 970 4.94 18.84 -29.47
N PHE A 971 5.25 17.56 -29.34
CA PHE A 971 4.41 16.57 -28.69
C PHE A 971 5.02 16.22 -27.33
N GLU A 972 4.26 16.36 -26.25
CA GLU A 972 4.67 15.96 -24.91
C GLU A 972 3.74 14.87 -24.36
N ALA A 973 4.32 13.88 -23.69
CA ALA A 973 3.59 12.75 -23.13
C ALA A 973 4.00 12.48 -21.68
N THR A 974 2.98 12.26 -20.86
CA THR A 974 3.07 11.90 -19.43
C THR A 974 2.09 10.75 -19.16
N PRO A 975 2.14 10.08 -17.98
CA PRO A 975 1.15 9.06 -17.62
C PRO A 975 -0.31 9.51 -17.71
N ASN A 976 -0.59 10.82 -17.58
CA ASN A 976 -1.95 11.36 -17.40
C ASN A 976 -2.43 12.26 -18.53
N LEU A 977 -1.56 12.70 -19.45
CA LEU A 977 -1.89 13.68 -20.48
C LEU A 977 -0.93 13.61 -21.66
N PHE A 978 -1.47 13.73 -22.87
CA PHE A 978 -0.73 14.01 -24.09
C PHE A 978 -1.04 15.43 -24.57
N THR A 979 -0.01 16.20 -24.93
CA THR A 979 -0.16 17.55 -25.49
C THR A 979 0.51 17.67 -26.85
N LEU A 980 -0.11 18.41 -27.76
CA LEU A 980 0.42 18.73 -29.09
C LEU A 980 0.31 20.23 -29.36
N ASP A 981 1.44 20.93 -29.33
CA ASP A 981 1.50 22.38 -29.41
C ASP A 981 2.40 22.83 -30.56
N GLY A 982 2.06 23.92 -31.25
CA GLY A 982 2.96 24.51 -32.25
C GLY A 982 2.30 25.31 -33.36
N ARG A 983 3.03 25.47 -34.46
CA ARG A 983 2.59 26.21 -35.65
C ARG A 983 2.65 25.33 -36.89
N VAL A 984 1.65 25.46 -37.76
CA VAL A 984 1.59 24.78 -39.05
C VAL A 984 1.32 25.81 -40.14
N ASP A 985 2.28 26.02 -41.04
CA ASP A 985 2.07 26.89 -42.20
C ASP A 985 1.60 26.06 -43.41
N VAL A 986 0.54 26.51 -44.08
CA VAL A 986 -0.06 25.86 -45.27
C VAL A 986 0.15 26.75 -46.50
N PRO A 987 1.33 26.74 -47.15
CA PRO A 987 1.62 27.57 -48.32
C PRO A 987 0.74 27.26 -49.54
N TRP A 988 0.30 26.01 -49.69
CA TRP A 988 -0.48 25.55 -50.83
C TRP A 988 -1.52 24.53 -50.39
N ALA A 989 -2.75 24.63 -50.90
CA ALA A 989 -3.76 23.58 -50.75
C ALA A 989 -4.84 23.64 -51.84
N ARG A 990 -5.45 22.50 -52.14
CA ARG A 990 -6.60 22.33 -53.02
C ARG A 990 -7.63 21.50 -52.27
N ILE A 991 -8.76 22.12 -51.97
CA ILE A 991 -9.89 21.52 -51.26
C ILE A 991 -11.00 21.35 -52.30
N VAL A 992 -11.45 20.14 -52.56
CA VAL A 992 -12.47 19.81 -53.55
C VAL A 992 -13.56 18.99 -52.89
N VAL A 993 -14.79 19.48 -52.89
CA VAL A 993 -15.95 18.75 -52.36
C VAL A 993 -16.82 18.32 -53.55
N HIS A 994 -16.95 17.02 -53.75
CA HIS A 994 -17.80 16.44 -54.79
C HIS A 994 -19.23 16.30 -54.24
N ASP A 995 -20.25 16.42 -55.09
CA ASP A 995 -21.65 16.23 -54.68
C ASP A 995 -21.87 14.84 -54.07
N LEU A 996 -22.61 14.79 -52.97
CA LEU A 996 -23.05 13.55 -52.35
C LEU A 996 -24.19 12.93 -53.20
N PRO A 997 -24.28 11.60 -53.32
CA PRO A 997 -25.43 10.96 -53.94
C PRO A 997 -26.73 11.30 -53.17
N GLU A 998 -27.86 11.43 -53.86
CA GLU A 998 -29.17 11.81 -53.26
C GLU A 998 -29.64 10.92 -52.09
N SER A 999 -29.00 9.76 -51.88
CA SER A 999 -29.26 8.83 -50.79
C SER A 999 -28.52 9.12 -49.47
N ALA A 1000 -27.69 10.16 -49.38
CA ALA A 1000 -26.91 10.46 -48.18
C ALA A 1000 -27.75 11.18 -47.10
N VAL A 1001 -28.24 10.42 -46.11
CA VAL A 1001 -28.94 10.96 -44.94
C VAL A 1001 -27.94 11.08 -43.78
N GLY A 1002 -27.80 12.27 -43.20
CA GLY A 1002 -26.97 12.47 -42.01
C GLY A 1002 -27.56 11.73 -40.80
N VAL A 1003 -26.72 10.98 -40.08
CA VAL A 1003 -27.11 10.36 -38.81
C VAL A 1003 -27.27 11.44 -37.75
N SER A 1004 -28.37 11.38 -37.01
CA SER A 1004 -28.67 12.32 -35.93
C SER A 1004 -27.80 12.03 -34.69
N SER A 1005 -27.55 13.04 -33.88
CA SER A 1005 -26.68 12.95 -32.69
C SER A 1005 -27.27 12.13 -31.54
N ASP A 1006 -28.51 11.66 -31.67
CA ASP A 1006 -29.23 10.78 -30.76
C ASP A 1006 -29.16 9.29 -31.15
N VAL A 1007 -28.42 8.96 -32.21
CA VAL A 1007 -28.23 7.57 -32.67
C VAL A 1007 -27.24 6.86 -31.76
N VAL A 1008 -27.69 5.80 -31.10
CA VAL A 1008 -26.88 4.90 -30.26
C VAL A 1008 -26.57 3.64 -31.06
N MET A 1009 -25.29 3.33 -31.27
CA MET A 1009 -24.90 2.05 -31.87
C MET A 1009 -25.13 0.93 -30.87
N LEU A 1010 -25.71 -0.18 -31.32
CA LEU A 1010 -25.93 -1.36 -30.49
C LEU A 1010 -24.96 -2.46 -30.90
N ASN A 1011 -24.39 -3.17 -29.93
CA ASN A 1011 -23.62 -4.39 -30.19
C ASN A 1011 -24.53 -5.55 -30.62
N ASP A 1012 -23.95 -6.71 -30.94
CA ASP A 1012 -24.67 -7.92 -31.36
C ASP A 1012 -25.71 -8.43 -30.33
N ASN A 1013 -25.58 -8.00 -29.06
CA ASN A 1013 -26.51 -8.30 -27.97
C ASN A 1013 -27.56 -7.20 -27.74
N LEU A 1014 -27.73 -6.27 -28.68
CA LEU A 1014 -28.67 -5.15 -28.63
C LEU A 1014 -28.44 -4.18 -27.45
N GLN A 1015 -27.20 -4.07 -26.96
CA GLN A 1015 -26.82 -3.12 -25.91
C GLN A 1015 -26.09 -1.91 -26.51
N PRO A 1016 -26.28 -0.70 -25.95
CA PRO A 1016 -25.50 0.48 -26.34
C PRO A 1016 -23.99 0.22 -26.33
N GLU A 1017 -23.32 0.37 -27.47
CA GLU A 1017 -21.86 0.50 -27.52
C GLU A 1017 -21.49 1.90 -27.03
N GLU A 1018 -20.80 1.97 -25.89
CA GLU A 1018 -20.20 3.21 -25.45
C GLU A 1018 -19.04 3.59 -26.39
N PRO A 1019 -18.94 4.86 -26.81
CA PRO A 1019 -17.80 5.32 -27.61
C PRO A 1019 -16.53 5.12 -26.80
N LYS A 1020 -15.61 4.28 -27.32
CA LYS A 1020 -14.33 4.00 -26.67
C LYS A 1020 -13.52 5.30 -26.56
N THR A 1021 -13.47 5.87 -25.36
CA THR A 1021 -12.59 7.00 -25.06
C THR A 1021 -11.16 6.51 -24.88
N ALA A 1022 -10.18 7.22 -25.45
CA ALA A 1022 -8.78 6.97 -25.16
C ALA A 1022 -8.54 7.08 -23.64
N SER A 1023 -7.76 6.15 -23.08
CA SER A 1023 -7.46 6.08 -21.64
C SER A 1023 -6.64 7.26 -21.12
N ILE A 1024 -5.97 8.01 -22.00
CA ILE A 1024 -5.22 9.23 -21.69
C ILE A 1024 -5.79 10.39 -22.53
N PRO A 1025 -6.18 11.52 -21.93
CA PRO A 1025 -6.70 12.67 -22.66
C PRO A 1025 -5.62 13.31 -23.56
N ILE A 1026 -6.04 13.81 -24.72
CA ILE A 1026 -5.19 14.52 -25.68
C ILE A 1026 -5.63 16.00 -25.69
N ASN A 1027 -4.68 16.90 -25.44
CA ASN A 1027 -4.86 18.33 -25.60
C ASN A 1027 -4.05 18.82 -26.81
N SER A 1028 -4.56 19.78 -27.57
CA SER A 1028 -3.85 20.36 -28.70
C SER A 1028 -4.05 21.86 -28.79
N ASN A 1029 -3.01 22.59 -29.19
CA ASN A 1029 -3.04 24.03 -29.42
C ASN A 1029 -2.15 24.38 -30.62
N LEU A 1030 -2.77 24.48 -31.80
CA LEU A 1030 -2.08 24.63 -33.07
C LEU A 1030 -2.47 25.94 -33.76
N ILE A 1031 -1.48 26.77 -34.08
CA ILE A 1031 -1.67 27.95 -34.93
C ILE A 1031 -1.47 27.52 -36.39
N VAL A 1032 -2.55 27.53 -37.16
CA VAL A 1032 -2.57 27.17 -38.59
C VAL A 1032 -2.62 28.44 -39.44
N HIS A 1033 -1.57 28.67 -40.23
CA HIS A 1033 -1.50 29.79 -41.16
C HIS A 1033 -1.84 29.34 -42.58
N VAL A 1034 -2.91 29.89 -43.15
CA VAL A 1034 -3.38 29.64 -44.52
C VAL A 1034 -2.71 30.62 -45.46
N GLY A 1035 -1.74 30.14 -46.24
CA GLY A 1035 -0.89 30.94 -47.11
C GLY A 1035 -1.57 31.37 -48.42
N ASN A 1036 -0.77 31.96 -49.31
CA ASN A 1036 -1.29 32.67 -50.49
C ASN A 1036 -1.81 31.78 -51.62
N ASN A 1037 -1.60 30.46 -51.60
CA ASN A 1037 -2.00 29.56 -52.70
C ASN A 1037 -2.89 28.41 -52.23
N VAL A 1038 -3.81 28.69 -51.31
CA VAL A 1038 -4.86 27.76 -50.88
C VAL A 1038 -6.13 28.03 -51.67
N ARG A 1039 -6.72 27.02 -52.32
CA ARG A 1039 -7.95 27.16 -53.10
C ARG A 1039 -8.97 26.09 -52.74
N ILE A 1040 -10.24 26.44 -52.80
CA ILE A 1040 -11.40 25.58 -52.58
C ILE A 1040 -12.28 25.52 -53.83
N ASP A 1041 -12.84 24.36 -54.11
CA ASP A 1041 -13.83 24.05 -55.15
C ASP A 1041 -14.92 23.18 -54.52
N ALA A 1042 -15.97 23.79 -53.98
CA ALA A 1042 -16.98 23.12 -53.18
C ALA A 1042 -18.36 23.74 -53.39
N PHE A 1043 -19.38 22.91 -53.63
CA PHE A 1043 -20.78 23.35 -53.72
C PHE A 1043 -21.01 24.56 -54.66
N GLY A 1044 -20.31 24.58 -55.81
CA GLY A 1044 -20.36 25.69 -56.76
C GLY A 1044 -19.39 26.86 -56.49
N LEU A 1045 -18.78 26.95 -55.30
CA LEU A 1045 -17.78 27.95 -54.97
C LEU A 1045 -16.38 27.51 -55.41
N LYS A 1046 -15.74 28.29 -56.30
CA LYS A 1046 -14.32 28.22 -56.62
C LYS A 1046 -13.61 29.46 -56.09
N ALA A 1047 -12.84 29.33 -55.02
CA ALA A 1047 -12.27 30.48 -54.31
C ALA A 1047 -10.81 30.24 -53.87
N ARG A 1048 -10.05 31.32 -53.72
CA ARG A 1048 -8.77 31.31 -53.01
C ARG A 1048 -9.01 31.71 -51.56
N LEU A 1049 -8.31 31.06 -50.63
CA LEU A 1049 -8.42 31.29 -49.19
C LEU A 1049 -7.08 31.78 -48.63
N THR A 1050 -7.13 32.64 -47.60
CA THR A 1050 -5.98 33.11 -46.81
C THR A 1050 -6.42 33.39 -45.37
N GLY A 1051 -5.55 33.28 -44.37
CA GLY A 1051 -5.92 33.62 -43.00
C GLY A 1051 -5.12 32.87 -41.93
N ASP A 1052 -5.55 32.99 -40.68
CA ASP A 1052 -4.94 32.34 -39.52
C ASP A 1052 -6.03 31.77 -38.62
N LEU A 1053 -5.85 30.52 -38.18
CA LEU A 1053 -6.74 29.82 -37.26
C LEU A 1053 -5.94 29.27 -36.08
N ASN A 1054 -6.42 29.53 -34.87
CA ASN A 1054 -6.00 28.84 -33.67
C ASN A 1054 -6.92 27.64 -33.43
N VAL A 1055 -6.35 26.44 -33.46
CA VAL A 1055 -7.04 25.16 -33.30
C VAL A 1055 -6.75 24.62 -31.91
N VAL A 1056 -7.75 24.67 -31.03
CA VAL A 1056 -7.65 24.18 -29.66
C VAL A 1056 -8.51 22.94 -29.49
N GLN A 1057 -7.96 21.88 -28.91
CA GLN A 1057 -8.71 20.68 -28.59
C GLN A 1057 -8.43 20.27 -27.14
N ASP A 1058 -9.48 20.01 -26.38
CA ASP A 1058 -9.41 19.53 -25.00
C ASP A 1058 -10.52 18.48 -24.72
N LYS A 1059 -10.81 18.21 -23.45
CA LYS A 1059 -11.87 17.27 -23.04
C LYS A 1059 -13.27 17.73 -23.44
N GLN A 1060 -13.52 19.02 -23.63
CA GLN A 1060 -14.81 19.58 -24.02
C GLN A 1060 -15.04 19.52 -25.53
N GLY A 1061 -13.99 19.46 -26.34
CA GLY A 1061 -14.09 19.25 -27.79
C GLY A 1061 -13.09 20.07 -28.61
N LEU A 1062 -13.38 20.23 -29.90
CA LEU A 1062 -12.59 21.02 -30.84
C LEU A 1062 -13.13 22.46 -30.92
N GLY A 1063 -12.24 23.44 -30.76
CA GLY A 1063 -12.51 24.86 -30.93
C GLY A 1063 -11.61 25.50 -31.98
N LEU A 1064 -12.18 26.41 -32.78
CA LEU A 1064 -11.50 27.23 -33.77
C LEU A 1064 -11.70 28.72 -33.48
N ASN A 1065 -10.61 29.47 -33.39
CA ASN A 1065 -10.63 30.93 -33.27
C ASN A 1065 -9.74 31.55 -34.34
N GLY A 1066 -10.24 32.51 -35.10
CA GLY A 1066 -9.46 33.19 -36.14
C GLY A 1066 -10.30 33.59 -37.34
N GLN A 1067 -9.65 33.88 -38.46
CA GLN A 1067 -10.32 34.42 -39.64
C GLN A 1067 -9.80 33.78 -40.92
N ILE A 1068 -10.73 33.40 -41.80
CA ILE A 1068 -10.46 33.01 -43.18
C ILE A 1068 -11.03 34.06 -44.11
N ASN A 1069 -10.23 34.48 -45.07
CA ASN A 1069 -10.57 35.46 -46.08
C ASN A 1069 -10.64 34.80 -47.46
N ILE A 1070 -11.58 35.26 -48.29
CA ILE A 1070 -11.74 34.92 -49.70
C ILE A 1070 -11.33 36.15 -50.51
N PRO A 1071 -10.04 36.35 -50.81
CA PRO A 1071 -9.57 37.49 -51.59
C PRO A 1071 -10.01 37.46 -53.06
N GLU A 1072 -10.28 36.28 -53.61
CA GLU A 1072 -10.83 36.10 -54.97
C GLU A 1072 -11.67 34.82 -55.01
N GLY A 1073 -12.80 34.84 -55.72
CA GLY A 1073 -13.63 33.66 -55.89
C GLY A 1073 -14.77 33.85 -56.89
N ARG A 1074 -15.34 32.74 -57.32
CA ARG A 1074 -16.48 32.67 -58.22
C ARG A 1074 -17.45 31.60 -57.71
N PHE A 1075 -18.72 31.94 -57.59
CA PHE A 1075 -19.78 31.06 -57.13
C PHE A 1075 -20.74 30.78 -58.27
N HIS A 1076 -20.83 29.52 -58.68
CA HIS A 1076 -21.68 29.09 -59.78
C HIS A 1076 -22.78 28.14 -59.27
N ALA A 1077 -24.00 28.65 -59.18
CA ALA A 1077 -25.17 27.88 -58.73
C ALA A 1077 -26.44 28.42 -59.40
N TYR A 1078 -27.46 27.57 -59.55
CA TYR A 1078 -28.75 27.92 -60.15
C TYR A 1078 -28.64 28.59 -61.55
N GLY A 1079 -27.63 28.18 -62.33
CA GLY A 1079 -27.36 28.72 -63.67
C GLY A 1079 -26.72 30.12 -63.69
N GLN A 1080 -26.37 30.68 -62.52
CA GLN A 1080 -25.76 32.00 -62.40
C GLN A 1080 -24.29 31.93 -62.06
N ASP A 1081 -23.54 32.93 -62.51
CA ASP A 1081 -22.11 33.07 -62.24
C ASP A 1081 -21.82 34.37 -61.48
N LEU A 1082 -21.50 34.23 -60.19
CA LEU A 1082 -21.28 35.35 -59.28
C LEU A 1082 -19.80 35.46 -58.89
N ILE A 1083 -19.20 36.63 -59.05
CA ILE A 1083 -17.82 36.95 -58.67
C ILE A 1083 -17.81 37.44 -57.23
N VAL A 1084 -17.06 36.78 -56.35
CA VAL A 1084 -16.89 37.18 -54.95
C VAL A 1084 -16.02 38.43 -54.88
N ARG A 1085 -16.61 39.51 -54.39
CA ARG A 1085 -16.00 40.84 -54.17
C ARG A 1085 -15.34 40.93 -52.80
N LYS A 1086 -15.98 40.32 -51.80
CA LYS A 1086 -15.56 40.30 -50.41
C LYS A 1086 -15.99 38.97 -49.80
N GLY A 1087 -15.13 38.31 -49.02
CA GLY A 1087 -15.55 37.15 -48.25
C GLY A 1087 -14.71 37.01 -47.00
N GLU A 1088 -15.35 37.09 -45.84
CA GLU A 1088 -14.73 36.92 -44.53
C GLU A 1088 -15.53 35.87 -43.75
N LEU A 1089 -14.83 34.93 -43.14
CA LEU A 1089 -15.37 33.93 -42.23
C LEU A 1089 -14.63 34.07 -40.91
N LEU A 1090 -15.35 34.45 -39.86
CA LEU A 1090 -14.79 34.65 -38.52
C LEU A 1090 -15.20 33.49 -37.60
N PHE A 1091 -14.20 32.79 -37.08
CA PHE A 1091 -14.37 31.68 -36.14
C PHE A 1091 -14.15 32.15 -34.70
N SER A 1092 -15.03 31.74 -33.79
CA SER A 1092 -15.03 32.20 -32.39
C SER A 1092 -15.29 31.09 -31.36
N GLY A 1093 -15.04 29.84 -31.71
CA GLY A 1093 -15.27 28.66 -30.88
C GLY A 1093 -15.73 27.48 -31.72
N PRO A 1094 -17.05 27.24 -31.90
CA PRO A 1094 -17.54 26.12 -32.70
C PRO A 1094 -16.99 26.13 -34.14
N PRO A 1095 -16.42 25.01 -34.63
CA PRO A 1095 -15.79 24.94 -35.95
C PRO A 1095 -16.78 25.02 -37.12
N ASP A 1096 -18.06 24.72 -36.88
CA ASP A 1096 -19.14 24.63 -37.85
C ASP A 1096 -20.02 25.90 -37.92
N GLN A 1097 -19.84 26.86 -37.01
CA GLN A 1097 -20.62 28.10 -36.96
C GLN A 1097 -19.76 29.38 -37.10
N PRO A 1098 -19.02 29.57 -38.22
CA PRO A 1098 -18.37 30.84 -38.47
C PRO A 1098 -19.39 31.95 -38.76
N TYR A 1099 -19.04 33.18 -38.41
CA TYR A 1099 -19.77 34.36 -38.87
C TYR A 1099 -19.34 34.68 -40.31
N LEU A 1100 -20.32 34.72 -41.22
CA LEU A 1100 -20.14 34.99 -42.64
C LEU A 1100 -20.30 36.49 -42.92
N ASN A 1101 -19.45 37.01 -43.81
CA ASN A 1101 -19.60 38.33 -44.42
C ASN A 1101 -19.10 38.27 -45.86
N ILE A 1102 -19.98 37.85 -46.76
CA ILE A 1102 -19.64 37.54 -48.15
C ILE A 1102 -20.47 38.42 -49.08
N GLU A 1103 -19.83 39.07 -50.05
CA GLU A 1103 -20.46 39.81 -51.13
C GLU A 1103 -20.02 39.21 -52.47
N ALA A 1104 -20.99 38.86 -53.31
CA ALA A 1104 -20.74 38.40 -54.67
C ALA A 1104 -21.64 39.14 -55.66
N ILE A 1105 -21.09 39.53 -56.80
CA ILE A 1105 -21.79 40.27 -57.86
C ILE A 1105 -21.86 39.43 -59.12
N ARG A 1106 -22.93 39.57 -59.91
CA ARG A 1106 -22.98 38.98 -61.25
C ARG A 1106 -21.84 39.51 -62.10
N ASN A 1107 -21.32 38.69 -63.01
CA ASN A 1107 -20.29 39.13 -63.95
C ASN A 1107 -20.78 40.36 -64.77
N PRO A 1108 -20.14 41.53 -64.64
CA PRO A 1108 -20.56 42.77 -65.30
C PRO A 1108 -20.60 42.69 -66.84
N ASP A 1109 -19.80 41.78 -67.43
CA ASP A 1109 -19.79 41.56 -68.89
C ASP A 1109 -21.08 40.88 -69.39
N ALA A 1110 -21.84 40.26 -68.47
CA ALA A 1110 -23.07 39.52 -68.72
C ALA A 1110 -24.33 40.23 -68.19
N THR A 1111 -24.20 41.53 -67.88
CA THR A 1111 -25.31 42.42 -67.48
C THR A 1111 -25.49 43.53 -68.50
N GLU A 1112 -26.75 43.79 -68.85
CA GLU A 1112 -27.15 44.95 -69.65
C GLU A 1112 -27.10 46.23 -68.81
N ASP A 1113 -27.10 47.40 -69.47
CA ASP A 1113 -27.17 48.73 -68.85
C ASP A 1113 -26.06 49.13 -67.85
N ASP A 1114 -24.98 48.36 -67.75
CA ASP A 1114 -23.86 48.61 -66.82
C ASP A 1114 -24.28 48.56 -65.33
N VAL A 1115 -25.32 47.77 -65.02
CA VAL A 1115 -25.86 47.59 -63.66
C VAL A 1115 -25.10 46.48 -62.93
N ILE A 1116 -24.55 46.80 -61.75
CA ILE A 1116 -23.96 45.79 -60.86
C ILE A 1116 -25.07 45.24 -59.97
N ALA A 1117 -25.46 43.99 -60.16
CA ALA A 1117 -26.39 43.29 -59.25
C ALA A 1117 -25.64 42.20 -58.49
N GLY A 1118 -25.92 42.06 -57.19
CA GLY A 1118 -25.20 41.12 -56.33
C GLY A 1118 -26.00 40.63 -55.13
N VAL A 1119 -25.39 39.71 -54.40
CA VAL A 1119 -25.87 39.15 -53.15
C VAL A 1119 -24.84 39.39 -52.04
N ARG A 1120 -25.33 39.81 -50.88
CA ARG A 1120 -24.56 39.92 -49.64
C ARG A 1120 -25.10 38.91 -48.64
N VAL A 1121 -24.25 38.08 -48.06
CA VAL A 1121 -24.58 37.08 -47.05
C VAL A 1121 -23.88 37.44 -45.75
N THR A 1122 -24.65 37.68 -44.69
CA THR A 1122 -24.14 38.01 -43.34
C THR A 1122 -24.78 37.16 -42.25
N GLY A 1123 -24.12 36.96 -41.11
CA GLY A 1123 -24.68 36.17 -39.98
C GLY A 1123 -23.93 34.86 -39.74
N LEU A 1124 -24.39 34.04 -38.80
CA LEU A 1124 -23.82 32.70 -38.55
C LEU A 1124 -24.10 31.77 -39.72
N ALA A 1125 -23.22 30.79 -39.96
CA ALA A 1125 -23.29 29.92 -41.14
C ALA A 1125 -24.54 29.03 -41.21
N ASP A 1126 -25.13 28.69 -40.07
CA ASP A 1126 -26.37 27.92 -39.93
C ASP A 1126 -27.64 28.80 -39.99
N GLU A 1127 -27.51 30.10 -39.72
CA GLU A 1127 -28.58 31.10 -39.83
C GLU A 1127 -28.17 32.34 -40.67
N PRO A 1128 -27.77 32.16 -41.94
CA PRO A 1128 -27.28 33.27 -42.75
C PRO A 1128 -28.43 34.16 -43.23
N LYS A 1129 -28.21 35.48 -43.23
CA LYS A 1129 -29.08 36.48 -43.86
C LYS A 1129 -28.54 36.84 -45.24
N ALA A 1130 -29.33 36.57 -46.29
CA ALA A 1130 -29.01 36.96 -47.66
C ALA A 1130 -29.77 38.24 -48.07
N GLU A 1131 -29.05 39.23 -48.58
CA GLU A 1131 -29.58 40.50 -49.09
C GLU A 1131 -29.16 40.70 -50.54
N ILE A 1132 -30.12 40.95 -51.43
CA ILE A 1132 -29.85 41.27 -52.84
C ILE A 1132 -29.71 42.78 -52.98
N PHE A 1133 -28.68 43.22 -53.71
CA PHE A 1133 -28.39 44.64 -53.92
C PHE A 1133 -28.09 44.94 -55.40
N SER A 1134 -28.16 46.22 -55.76
CA SER A 1134 -27.75 46.73 -57.07
C SER A 1134 -27.04 48.08 -56.97
N ASP A 1135 -26.26 48.43 -57.99
CA ASP A 1135 -25.70 49.76 -58.22
C ASP A 1135 -25.95 50.17 -59.69
N PRO A 1136 -26.76 51.22 -59.96
CA PRO A 1136 -27.50 52.06 -59.00
C PRO A 1136 -28.60 51.30 -58.23
N ALA A 1137 -28.97 51.81 -57.05
CA ALA A 1137 -29.90 51.14 -56.14
C ALA A 1137 -31.34 51.06 -56.70
N MET A 1138 -31.90 49.84 -56.74
CA MET A 1138 -33.27 49.57 -57.19
C MET A 1138 -34.03 48.67 -56.21
N SER A 1139 -35.30 48.36 -56.50
CA SER A 1139 -36.08 47.41 -55.69
C SER A 1139 -35.45 46.01 -55.73
N GLN A 1140 -35.62 45.21 -54.67
CA GLN A 1140 -35.05 43.86 -54.61
C GLN A 1140 -35.52 42.97 -55.77
N GLN A 1141 -36.74 43.17 -56.27
CA GLN A 1141 -37.28 42.45 -57.42
C GLN A 1141 -36.55 42.81 -58.72
N ALA A 1142 -36.30 44.10 -58.95
CA ALA A 1142 -35.54 44.56 -60.11
C ALA A 1142 -34.07 44.13 -60.01
N ALA A 1143 -33.46 44.23 -58.81
CA ALA A 1143 -32.10 43.77 -58.56
C ALA A 1143 -31.97 42.25 -58.73
N LEU A 1144 -32.97 41.47 -58.30
CA LEU A 1144 -33.02 40.02 -58.51
C LEU A 1144 -33.21 39.67 -60.00
N SER A 1145 -33.95 40.46 -60.77
CA SER A 1145 -34.05 40.28 -62.23
C SER A 1145 -32.70 40.47 -62.91
N TYR A 1146 -31.97 41.55 -62.59
CA TYR A 1146 -30.60 41.72 -63.08
C TYR A 1146 -29.66 40.61 -62.57
N LEU A 1147 -29.84 40.13 -61.35
CA LEU A 1147 -29.04 39.04 -60.78
C LEU A 1147 -29.29 37.68 -61.47
N LEU A 1148 -30.54 37.33 -61.83
CA LEU A 1148 -30.88 36.05 -62.44
C LEU A 1148 -30.88 36.07 -63.98
N ARG A 1149 -31.27 37.16 -64.62
CA ARG A 1149 -31.43 37.25 -66.09
C ARG A 1149 -30.37 38.13 -66.77
N GLY A 1150 -29.75 39.05 -66.04
CA GLY A 1150 -28.76 39.99 -66.59
C GLY A 1150 -29.39 41.22 -67.24
N GLN A 1151 -30.72 41.37 -67.14
CA GLN A 1151 -31.50 42.46 -67.72
C GLN A 1151 -32.66 42.84 -66.78
N GLY A 1152 -33.16 44.07 -66.92
CA GLY A 1152 -34.28 44.61 -66.14
C GLY A 1152 -35.63 43.97 -66.51
N LEU A 1153 -36.68 44.33 -65.75
CA LEU A 1153 -38.05 43.95 -66.05
C LEU A 1153 -38.63 44.93 -67.10
N GLU A 1154 -39.25 44.41 -68.18
CA GLU A 1154 -39.91 45.25 -69.19
C GLU A 1154 -41.11 46.00 -68.59
N SER A 1155 -41.25 47.29 -68.92
CA SER A 1155 -42.14 48.25 -68.23
C SER A 1155 -43.66 48.07 -68.46
N ASP A 1156 -44.07 47.16 -69.35
CA ASP A 1156 -45.49 46.97 -69.74
C ASP A 1156 -46.14 45.69 -69.18
N GLN A 1157 -45.46 44.93 -68.31
CA GLN A 1157 -45.99 43.68 -67.74
C GLN A 1157 -46.46 43.86 -66.29
N SER A 1158 -47.57 43.21 -65.91
CA SER A 1158 -48.00 43.15 -64.50
C SER A 1158 -47.02 42.31 -63.66
N ASP A 1159 -46.69 42.79 -62.45
CA ASP A 1159 -45.72 42.16 -61.52
C ASP A 1159 -45.95 40.66 -61.29
N SER A 1160 -47.20 40.19 -61.30
CA SER A 1160 -47.53 38.76 -61.14
C SER A 1160 -47.17 37.90 -62.37
N ALA A 1161 -47.25 38.47 -63.57
CA ALA A 1161 -46.91 37.77 -64.83
C ALA A 1161 -45.39 37.63 -64.98
N ALA A 1162 -44.63 38.66 -64.61
CA ALA A 1162 -43.17 38.62 -64.56
C ALA A 1162 -42.64 37.64 -63.50
N MET A 1163 -43.31 37.53 -62.34
CA MET A 1163 -42.95 36.53 -61.32
C MET A 1163 -43.27 35.10 -61.79
N THR A 1164 -44.34 34.92 -62.57
CA THR A 1164 -44.76 33.61 -63.12
C THR A 1164 -43.79 33.12 -64.20
N SER A 1165 -43.34 33.99 -65.11
CA SER A 1165 -42.29 33.64 -66.09
C SER A 1165 -40.95 33.36 -65.42
N MET A 1166 -40.60 34.08 -64.35
CA MET A 1166 -39.42 33.83 -63.53
C MET A 1166 -39.50 32.48 -62.78
N LEU A 1167 -40.67 32.09 -62.28
CA LEU A 1167 -40.93 30.78 -61.65
C LEU A 1167 -40.86 29.62 -62.66
N ILE A 1168 -41.37 29.81 -63.88
CA ILE A 1168 -41.26 28.84 -64.98
C ILE A 1168 -39.78 28.69 -65.42
N GLY A 1169 -39.06 29.81 -65.55
CA GLY A 1169 -37.63 29.83 -65.84
C GLY A 1169 -36.78 29.14 -64.76
N LEU A 1170 -37.11 29.31 -63.48
CA LEU A 1170 -36.49 28.58 -62.36
C LEU A 1170 -36.79 27.07 -62.39
N GLY A 1171 -38.02 26.68 -62.78
CA GLY A 1171 -38.43 25.29 -62.96
C GLY A 1171 -37.68 24.58 -64.10
N VAL A 1172 -37.34 25.30 -65.18
CA VAL A 1172 -36.52 24.78 -66.28
C VAL A 1172 -35.01 24.82 -65.92
N ALA A 1173 -34.57 25.80 -65.12
CA ALA A 1173 -33.17 25.96 -64.69
C ALA A 1173 -32.65 24.82 -63.80
N GLN A 1174 -33.52 24.08 -63.09
CA GLN A 1174 -33.12 22.85 -62.38
C GLN A 1174 -32.55 21.76 -63.32
N SER A 1175 -32.96 21.75 -64.59
CA SER A 1175 -32.41 20.87 -65.65
C SER A 1175 -31.21 21.48 -66.42
N GLY A 1176 -30.85 22.73 -66.10
CA GLY A 1176 -29.97 23.60 -66.90
C GLY A 1176 -28.47 23.24 -66.93
N GLN A 1177 -27.98 22.38 -66.03
CA GLN A 1177 -26.55 21.97 -66.05
C GLN A 1177 -26.15 21.23 -67.34
N ILE A 1178 -27.13 20.64 -68.06
CA ILE A 1178 -26.89 19.91 -69.31
C ILE A 1178 -26.84 20.89 -70.50
N VAL A 1179 -27.66 21.94 -70.51
CA VAL A 1179 -27.80 22.88 -71.64
C VAL A 1179 -26.60 23.84 -71.72
N GLY A 1180 -26.12 24.36 -70.58
CA GLY A 1180 -24.96 25.25 -70.54
C GLY A 1180 -23.64 24.62 -71.01
N LYS A 1181 -23.38 23.35 -70.63
CA LYS A 1181 -22.19 22.59 -71.08
C LYS A 1181 -22.19 22.30 -72.59
N ILE A 1182 -23.37 22.09 -73.17
CA ILE A 1182 -23.51 21.92 -74.63
C ILE A 1182 -23.14 23.24 -75.32
N GLY A 1183 -23.65 24.38 -74.85
CA GLY A 1183 -23.32 25.70 -75.39
C GLY A 1183 -21.82 26.03 -75.37
N GLU A 1184 -21.16 25.85 -74.23
CA GLU A 1184 -19.72 26.15 -74.09
C GLU A 1184 -18.83 25.28 -74.99
N THR A 1185 -19.21 24.02 -75.21
CA THR A 1185 -18.49 23.10 -76.13
C THR A 1185 -18.55 23.58 -77.58
N PHE A 1186 -19.63 24.29 -77.96
CA PHE A 1186 -19.84 24.86 -79.29
C PHE A 1186 -19.48 26.36 -79.38
N GLY A 1187 -18.81 26.93 -78.37
CA GLY A 1187 -18.37 28.33 -78.38
C GLY A 1187 -19.46 29.36 -78.09
N VAL A 1188 -20.57 28.97 -77.46
CA VAL A 1188 -21.67 29.85 -77.05
C VAL A 1188 -21.69 29.98 -75.53
N SER A 1189 -21.41 31.18 -75.00
CA SER A 1189 -21.44 31.46 -73.56
C SER A 1189 -22.83 31.89 -73.08
N ASN A 1190 -23.15 31.59 -71.81
CA ASN A 1190 -24.42 31.93 -71.15
C ASN A 1190 -25.67 31.46 -71.92
N LEU A 1191 -25.64 30.23 -72.45
CA LEU A 1191 -26.80 29.62 -73.11
C LEU A 1191 -27.92 29.38 -72.08
N ALA A 1192 -29.02 30.12 -72.20
CA ALA A 1192 -30.18 30.07 -71.32
C ALA A 1192 -31.46 29.76 -72.10
N LEU A 1193 -32.34 28.96 -71.49
CA LEU A 1193 -33.71 28.72 -71.97
C LEU A 1193 -34.64 29.68 -71.20
N ASP A 1194 -35.28 30.61 -71.90
CA ASP A 1194 -36.22 31.59 -71.35
C ASP A 1194 -37.59 31.41 -72.02
N THR A 1195 -38.61 32.10 -71.50
CA THR A 1195 -39.95 32.19 -72.11
C THR A 1195 -40.29 33.65 -72.34
N GLN A 1196 -40.72 34.01 -73.55
CA GLN A 1196 -41.05 35.38 -73.92
C GLN A 1196 -42.45 35.43 -74.54
N GLY A 1197 -43.22 36.50 -74.31
CA GLY A 1197 -44.59 36.65 -74.83
C GLY A 1197 -45.67 36.05 -73.91
N VAL A 1198 -46.91 36.54 -74.04
CA VAL A 1198 -48.04 36.21 -73.14
C VAL A 1198 -49.26 35.79 -73.97
N GLY A 1199 -49.83 34.62 -73.70
CA GLY A 1199 -50.99 34.08 -74.42
C GLY A 1199 -50.59 33.27 -75.67
N ASP A 1200 -51.29 33.46 -76.78
CA ASP A 1200 -51.03 32.72 -78.03
C ASP A 1200 -49.68 33.07 -78.69
N SER A 1201 -48.99 34.11 -78.21
CA SER A 1201 -47.64 34.53 -78.64
C SER A 1201 -46.53 34.09 -77.69
N SER A 1202 -46.82 33.24 -76.70
CA SER A 1202 -45.81 32.69 -75.80
C SER A 1202 -44.86 31.77 -76.57
N GLN A 1203 -43.57 32.08 -76.52
CA GLN A 1203 -42.48 31.34 -77.17
C GLN A 1203 -41.46 30.87 -76.13
N VAL A 1204 -40.90 29.68 -76.34
CA VAL A 1204 -39.68 29.24 -75.65
C VAL A 1204 -38.50 29.77 -76.44
N VAL A 1205 -37.65 30.57 -75.80
CA VAL A 1205 -36.51 31.24 -76.41
C VAL A 1205 -35.22 30.68 -75.84
N VAL A 1206 -34.39 30.09 -76.70
CA VAL A 1206 -33.01 29.75 -76.36
C VAL A 1206 -32.13 30.93 -76.72
N SER A 1207 -31.43 31.51 -75.77
CA SER A 1207 -30.54 32.66 -76.00
C SER A 1207 -29.15 32.42 -75.46
N GLY A 1208 -28.12 32.94 -76.13
CA GLY A 1208 -26.73 32.83 -75.70
C GLY A 1208 -25.81 33.78 -76.49
N TYR A 1209 -24.58 33.96 -76.02
CA TYR A 1209 -23.61 34.86 -76.64
C TYR A 1209 -22.54 34.07 -77.41
N VAL A 1210 -22.35 34.39 -78.70
CA VAL A 1210 -21.33 33.75 -79.56
C VAL A 1210 -20.02 34.55 -79.62
N LEU A 1211 -20.10 35.86 -79.38
CA LEU A 1211 -18.97 36.79 -79.25
C LEU A 1211 -19.30 37.83 -78.17
N PRO A 1212 -18.32 38.49 -77.53
CA PRO A 1212 -18.59 39.61 -76.64
C PRO A 1212 -19.47 40.65 -77.32
N GLY A 1213 -20.67 40.88 -76.77
CA GLY A 1213 -21.67 41.78 -77.33
C GLY A 1213 -22.55 41.21 -78.45
N LEU A 1214 -22.31 40.01 -79.01
CA LEU A 1214 -23.18 39.37 -80.02
C LEU A 1214 -23.99 38.24 -79.39
N GLN A 1215 -25.28 38.51 -79.16
CA GLN A 1215 -26.26 37.56 -78.66
C GLN A 1215 -27.04 36.92 -79.81
N VAL A 1216 -27.24 35.61 -79.76
CA VAL A 1216 -28.13 34.86 -80.64
C VAL A 1216 -29.32 34.40 -79.80
N LYS A 1217 -30.54 34.59 -80.29
CA LYS A 1217 -31.77 34.07 -79.70
C LYS A 1217 -32.51 33.23 -80.74
N TYR A 1218 -33.01 32.07 -80.36
CA TYR A 1218 -33.82 31.20 -81.19
C TYR A 1218 -35.11 30.88 -80.44
N GLY A 1219 -36.20 31.54 -80.84
CA GLY A 1219 -37.54 31.37 -80.29
C GLY A 1219 -38.34 30.35 -81.09
N VAL A 1220 -39.11 29.51 -80.41
CA VAL A 1220 -40.16 28.67 -81.02
C VAL A 1220 -41.45 28.93 -80.27
N GLY A 1221 -42.50 29.30 -81.00
CA GLY A 1221 -43.83 29.48 -80.43
C GLY A 1221 -44.34 28.21 -79.74
N ILE A 1222 -44.93 28.37 -78.55
CA ILE A 1222 -45.48 27.26 -77.75
C ILE A 1222 -46.82 26.81 -78.32
N PHE A 1223 -47.58 27.74 -78.91
CA PHE A 1223 -48.91 27.52 -79.46
C PHE A 1223 -48.96 27.65 -81.00
N ASP A 1224 -47.97 28.31 -81.61
CA ASP A 1224 -47.77 28.45 -83.05
C ASP A 1224 -46.38 27.91 -83.47
N SER A 1225 -46.32 27.06 -84.50
CA SER A 1225 -45.10 26.32 -84.87
C SER A 1225 -44.04 27.15 -85.62
N ILE A 1226 -43.92 28.43 -85.29
CA ILE A 1226 -43.07 29.39 -86.00
C ILE A 1226 -41.78 29.59 -85.20
N ALA A 1227 -40.65 29.39 -85.88
CA ALA A 1227 -39.33 29.61 -85.31
C ALA A 1227 -38.79 30.99 -85.70
N THR A 1228 -38.25 31.73 -84.73
CA THR A 1228 -37.64 33.05 -84.89
C THR A 1228 -36.18 33.01 -84.48
N LEU A 1229 -35.26 33.41 -85.37
CA LEU A 1229 -33.84 33.55 -85.08
C LEU A 1229 -33.50 35.05 -84.99
N THR A 1230 -32.97 35.48 -83.86
CA THR A 1230 -32.56 36.87 -83.59
C THR A 1230 -31.06 36.94 -83.34
N LEU A 1231 -30.37 37.87 -83.99
CA LEU A 1231 -28.96 38.18 -83.78
C LEU A 1231 -28.87 39.62 -83.29
N ARG A 1232 -28.54 39.85 -82.02
CA ARG A 1232 -28.41 41.18 -81.41
C ARG A 1232 -26.94 41.48 -81.12
N TYR A 1233 -26.38 42.48 -81.78
CA TYR A 1233 -25.03 42.97 -81.53
C TYR A 1233 -25.02 44.32 -80.79
N ARG A 1234 -24.35 44.38 -79.64
CA ARG A 1234 -24.16 45.60 -78.86
C ARG A 1234 -23.05 46.46 -79.47
N LEU A 1235 -23.41 47.59 -80.07
CA LEU A 1235 -22.45 48.52 -80.66
C LEU A 1235 -21.84 49.44 -79.59
N MET A 1236 -22.64 49.91 -78.64
CA MET A 1236 -22.27 50.72 -77.46
C MET A 1236 -23.30 50.44 -76.33
N PRO A 1237 -23.04 50.81 -75.05
CA PRO A 1237 -24.04 50.70 -73.99
C PRO A 1237 -25.37 51.35 -74.42
N LYS A 1238 -26.48 50.61 -74.30
CA LYS A 1238 -27.83 51.00 -74.73
C LYS A 1238 -28.05 51.26 -76.24
N LEU A 1239 -27.12 50.84 -77.12
CA LEU A 1239 -27.27 50.86 -78.59
C LEU A 1239 -26.97 49.48 -79.20
N TYR A 1240 -27.98 48.86 -79.79
CA TYR A 1240 -27.94 47.49 -80.31
C TYR A 1240 -28.38 47.44 -81.78
N LEU A 1241 -27.68 46.66 -82.58
CA LEU A 1241 -28.10 46.27 -83.93
C LEU A 1241 -28.69 44.86 -83.86
N GLU A 1242 -29.97 44.71 -84.18
CA GLU A 1242 -30.69 43.45 -84.09
C GLU A 1242 -31.17 42.98 -85.46
N ALA A 1243 -30.86 41.76 -85.85
CA ALA A 1243 -31.36 41.11 -87.05
C ALA A 1243 -32.31 39.98 -86.64
N VAL A 1244 -33.58 40.05 -87.01
CA VAL A 1244 -34.60 39.03 -86.71
C VAL A 1244 -35.02 38.33 -88.00
N SER A 1245 -35.08 37.00 -87.96
CA SER A 1245 -35.49 36.13 -89.06
C SER A 1245 -36.57 35.16 -88.57
N GLY A 1246 -37.81 35.36 -89.01
CA GLY A 1246 -38.96 34.50 -88.71
C GLY A 1246 -39.96 34.44 -89.87
N VAL A 1247 -41.20 34.89 -89.64
CA VAL A 1247 -42.20 35.09 -90.72
C VAL A 1247 -41.81 36.26 -91.62
N ASP A 1248 -41.28 37.33 -91.01
CA ASP A 1248 -40.66 38.47 -91.66
C ASP A 1248 -39.17 38.56 -91.29
N GLN A 1249 -38.36 39.14 -92.18
CA GLN A 1249 -36.95 39.42 -91.95
C GLN A 1249 -36.76 40.92 -91.72
N ALA A 1250 -36.26 41.30 -90.54
CA ALA A 1250 -36.05 42.69 -90.13
C ALA A 1250 -34.63 42.91 -89.62
N LEU A 1251 -34.09 44.10 -89.87
CA LEU A 1251 -32.83 44.58 -89.30
C LEU A 1251 -33.10 45.91 -88.60
N ASP A 1252 -33.13 45.86 -87.28
CA ASP A 1252 -33.53 46.95 -86.40
C ASP A 1252 -32.31 47.54 -85.68
N LEU A 1253 -32.31 48.86 -85.49
CA LEU A 1253 -31.34 49.55 -84.65
C LEU A 1253 -32.06 50.02 -83.39
N LEU A 1254 -31.83 49.33 -82.28
CA LEU A 1254 -32.48 49.55 -80.99
C LEU A 1254 -31.62 50.48 -80.14
N TYR A 1255 -32.20 51.57 -79.65
CA TYR A 1255 -31.52 52.51 -78.77
C TYR A 1255 -32.42 52.90 -77.60
N GLN A 1256 -31.84 53.07 -76.42
CA GLN A 1256 -32.57 53.54 -75.24
C GLN A 1256 -31.73 54.58 -74.50
N PHE A 1257 -32.15 55.84 -74.57
CA PHE A 1257 -31.52 56.93 -73.81
C PHE A 1257 -32.44 57.30 -72.65
N GLU A 1258 -31.94 57.20 -71.42
CA GLU A 1258 -32.53 57.84 -70.25
C GLU A 1258 -31.80 59.15 -70.00
N PHE A 1259 -32.53 60.22 -69.73
CA PHE A 1259 -31.99 61.50 -69.28
C PHE A 1259 -32.14 61.65 -67.77
#